data_AF-A0A2J8GDE0-F1
#
_entry.id   AF-A0A2J8GDE0-F1
#
_cell.length_a   1.000
_cell.length_b   1.000
_cell.length_c   1.000
_cell.angle_alpha   90.00
_cell.angle_beta   90.00
_cell.angle_gamma   90.00
#
_symmetry.space_group_name_H-M   'P 1'
#
loop_
_entity.id
_entity.type
_entity.pdbx_description
1 polymer ?
#
loop_
_entity_poly.entity_id
_entity_poly.type
_entity_poly.pdbx_seq_one_letter_code
_entity_poly.pdbx_strand_id
1 'polypeptide(L)'
;MSQQPPVSAPAVPDLPAHQPGTPPGPRPGNSFFDFRLLWTGAAAAAAAYAAVYLFSLAAVLLSLAGIAASQGNPIPALGGAIAAEQAPDAWSQLGQLTAQLVAMAHLGSAGTAVAGVVPFLGAVRGEGHLHAVPVAVLLISAVGIYLAGRLAELRFPSAGRPQLLLQSAVSGAVFALLVNGVAAAAAVRFPPGGGFSVDPISAGGWSVLVAFLLAAGLSVLSRNAIYARRAPFAGASLLRGKLNLPLAAVAVHTAVFSVIAIPAAWITAAVSGGWAALLSGPLLMGNAGGYGLVAGHLGGLHVLSETTAIFGAQESRNEDQTIYGFGADAAGTDAAVAAWAALALALVCTVISGLCVLLRRGPVSNSDLRSWAPVPAGFLLLGLLLLPLLTVRADFDAPGLASGQYVLAPAWWSPAVFLAWGLLVEISARFLAPYLVPVLPARLQRVLRVLPARPQGSQPGAAGAPVPVTSGEGPAAAGPAAIGPAATPPAERQLTAKGRRRLLVSAAIVGAVAVLAVGSVVTVNAVKPGPDQPVKDYAQALVDGDARKALEILDPDVPNEERVLLTNEVLGAAANRIDGFSIISTRISGDSAQVRAELRQGGRKYEQTFALVKNQPELVDDHWKLEAFPLQQVNASVDVPLAAVSVNGVTVPAGQNEVTAFGTNISLPAFPGSYSVGLPDSEKYLSVEDQQVVVSGGSLPQAPETARLTVKASDALVAETSRQVAAALAACEKSTDIEPEGCPFSRFAFGDVRNVKWSITADPDYGLSRSFDGTWRLSGGKAGEATVSYERNTSFSKTDPEWEKETDQMQFYVRGNVSVDSDKVLVSLSRF
;
A
#
# COMPACT_ATOMS: atom_id res chain seq x y z
N MET A 1 105.41 8.55 -47.89
CA MET A 1 104.01 8.93 -47.57
C MET A 1 103.51 7.95 -46.53
N SER A 2 102.93 8.48 -45.44
CA SER A 2 102.15 7.84 -44.35
C SER A 2 101.40 6.56 -44.74
N GLN A 3 101.09 5.58 -43.89
CA GLN A 3 101.18 5.39 -42.44
C GLN A 3 100.99 3.88 -42.13
N GLN A 4 101.21 3.53 -40.86
CA GLN A 4 101.33 2.23 -40.18
C GLN A 4 100.23 1.15 -40.35
N PRO A 5 100.53 -0.11 -39.93
CA PRO A 5 99.74 -1.32 -40.20
C PRO A 5 98.77 -1.68 -39.06
N PRO A 6 97.86 -2.66 -39.23
CA PRO A 6 97.22 -3.30 -38.10
C PRO A 6 97.91 -4.62 -37.71
N VAL A 7 97.92 -4.78 -36.40
CA VAL A 7 98.61 -5.75 -35.57
C VAL A 7 97.76 -7.00 -35.36
N SER A 8 98.49 -8.09 -35.19
CA SER A 8 98.17 -9.46 -34.78
C SER A 8 97.17 -9.61 -33.62
N ALA A 9 96.32 -10.65 -33.75
CA ALA A 9 95.56 -11.24 -32.65
C ALA A 9 96.47 -11.92 -31.63
N PRO A 10 96.07 -11.95 -30.35
CA PRO A 10 96.13 -13.23 -29.65
C PRO A 10 94.97 -13.50 -28.66
N ALA A 11 94.66 -14.81 -28.62
CA ALA A 11 94.34 -15.68 -27.48
C ALA A 11 93.29 -15.28 -26.41
N VAL A 12 92.30 -16.17 -26.34
CA VAL A 12 91.28 -16.36 -25.29
C VAL A 12 91.93 -16.83 -23.98
N PRO A 13 91.51 -16.35 -22.80
CA PRO A 13 91.72 -17.03 -21.53
C PRO A 13 90.49 -17.83 -21.09
N ASP A 14 90.79 -19.01 -20.53
CA ASP A 14 89.87 -20.01 -20.00
C ASP A 14 88.93 -19.49 -18.89
N LEU A 15 87.67 -19.94 -18.96
CA LEU A 15 86.66 -19.80 -17.90
C LEU A 15 86.74 -21.01 -16.96
N PRO A 16 86.70 -20.82 -15.62
CA PRO A 16 86.72 -21.93 -14.69
C PRO A 16 85.35 -22.63 -14.61
N ALA A 17 85.42 -23.96 -14.46
CA ALA A 17 84.30 -24.88 -14.33
C ALA A 17 83.41 -24.59 -13.10
N HIS A 18 82.10 -24.47 -13.33
CA HIS A 18 81.11 -24.43 -12.26
C HIS A 18 80.87 -25.84 -11.69
N GLN A 19 81.22 -26.03 -10.42
CA GLN A 19 80.75 -27.17 -9.61
C GLN A 19 79.24 -27.05 -9.34
N PRO A 20 78.45 -28.14 -9.48
CA PRO A 20 77.06 -28.17 -9.06
C PRO A 20 76.96 -28.60 -7.59
N GLY A 21 76.52 -27.69 -6.71
CA GLY A 21 76.16 -28.06 -5.34
C GLY A 21 76.47 -26.99 -4.30
N THR A 22 75.63 -25.97 -4.21
CA THR A 22 75.39 -25.22 -2.96
C THR A 22 74.06 -24.48 -3.11
N PRO A 23 73.09 -24.66 -2.19
CA PRO A 23 71.89 -23.83 -2.20
C PRO A 23 72.30 -22.37 -1.92
N PRO A 24 71.69 -21.38 -2.57
CA PRO A 24 72.05 -20.00 -2.30
C PRO A 24 71.69 -19.67 -0.84
N GLY A 25 72.70 -19.28 -0.06
CA GLY A 25 72.51 -18.76 1.28
C GLY A 25 71.63 -17.49 1.26
N PRO A 26 70.91 -17.20 2.36
CA PRO A 26 70.00 -16.06 2.42
C PRO A 26 70.77 -14.75 2.26
N ARG A 27 70.37 -13.92 1.28
CA ARG A 27 70.91 -12.56 1.14
C ARG A 27 70.48 -11.69 2.34
N PRO A 28 71.37 -10.86 2.89
CA PRO A 28 71.04 -9.95 3.98
C PRO A 28 70.23 -8.76 3.42
N GLY A 29 69.03 -8.57 3.96
CA GLY A 29 68.09 -7.51 3.57
C GLY A 29 66.63 -7.95 3.65
N ASN A 30 66.25 -8.73 4.67
CA ASN A 30 64.89 -9.20 4.89
C ASN A 30 63.97 -8.07 5.38
N SER A 31 63.58 -7.17 4.48
CA SER A 31 62.32 -6.48 4.67
C SER A 31 61.20 -7.44 4.23
N PHE A 32 60.45 -7.98 5.19
CA PHE A 32 59.23 -8.77 4.91
C PHE A 32 58.19 -8.00 4.07
N PHE A 33 58.35 -6.68 3.94
CA PHE A 33 57.46 -5.77 3.22
C PHE A 33 58.24 -4.84 2.29
N ASP A 34 57.88 -4.80 1.01
CA ASP A 34 58.27 -3.68 0.16
C ASP A 34 57.21 -2.57 0.28
N PHE A 35 57.52 -1.57 1.12
CA PHE A 35 56.66 -0.42 1.39
C PHE A 35 56.41 0.44 0.15
N ARG A 36 57.31 0.41 -0.85
CA ARG A 36 57.09 1.15 -2.10
C ARG A 36 55.85 0.62 -2.80
N LEU A 37 55.62 -0.69 -2.80
CA LEU A 37 54.47 -1.29 -3.47
C LEU A 37 53.11 -1.03 -2.79
N LEU A 38 53.06 -0.34 -1.65
CA LEU A 38 51.79 0.03 -0.99
C LEU A 38 50.98 1.04 -1.80
N TRP A 39 51.63 1.89 -2.59
CA TRP A 39 50.93 2.85 -3.46
C TRP A 39 49.98 2.15 -4.44
N THR A 40 50.28 0.91 -4.83
CA THR A 40 49.42 0.14 -5.76
C THR A 40 48.07 -0.19 -5.12
N GLY A 41 48.03 -0.42 -3.80
CA GLY A 41 46.81 -0.63 -3.04
C GLY A 41 45.98 0.65 -2.95
N ALA A 42 46.65 1.77 -2.66
CA ALA A 42 46.02 3.10 -2.60
C ALA A 42 45.47 3.55 -3.97
N ALA A 43 46.27 3.41 -5.03
CA ALA A 43 45.87 3.78 -6.39
C ALA A 43 44.70 2.93 -6.91
N ALA A 44 44.69 1.62 -6.62
CA ALA A 44 43.56 0.76 -6.96
C ALA A 44 42.27 1.18 -6.24
N ALA A 45 42.36 1.51 -4.94
CA ALA A 45 41.23 2.01 -4.17
C ALA A 45 40.72 3.36 -4.68
N ALA A 46 41.61 4.29 -5.00
CA ALA A 46 41.26 5.59 -5.56
C ALA A 46 40.58 5.47 -6.94
N ALA A 47 41.10 4.60 -7.81
CA ALA A 47 40.48 4.31 -9.10
C ALA A 47 39.10 3.67 -8.96
N ALA A 48 38.94 2.73 -8.03
CA ALA A 48 37.65 2.12 -7.74
C ALA A 48 36.64 3.15 -7.20
N TYR A 49 37.06 4.01 -6.27
CA TYR A 49 36.22 5.08 -5.74
C TYR A 49 35.79 6.08 -6.82
N ALA A 50 36.71 6.50 -7.68
CA ALA A 50 36.39 7.41 -8.79
C ALA A 50 35.34 6.81 -9.74
N ALA A 51 35.46 5.51 -10.07
CA ALA A 51 34.47 4.82 -10.90
C ALA A 51 33.08 4.77 -10.24
N VAL A 52 33.03 4.48 -8.94
CA VAL A 52 31.78 4.48 -8.17
C VAL A 52 31.16 5.87 -8.12
N TYR A 53 31.97 6.90 -7.86
CA TYR A 53 31.51 8.28 -7.79
C TYR A 53 30.92 8.75 -9.13
N LEU A 54 31.60 8.45 -10.26
CA LEU A 54 31.13 8.80 -11.60
C LEU A 54 29.83 8.07 -11.96
N PHE A 55 29.71 6.79 -11.61
CA PHE A 55 28.47 6.03 -11.79
C PHE A 55 27.32 6.64 -10.98
N SER A 56 27.55 6.93 -9.69
CA SER A 56 26.55 7.55 -8.83
C SER A 56 26.14 8.93 -9.33
N LEU A 57 27.09 9.75 -9.79
CA LEU A 57 26.81 11.06 -10.36
C LEU A 57 25.90 10.94 -11.58
N ALA A 58 26.20 10.04 -12.51
CA ALA A 58 25.37 9.79 -13.67
C ALA A 58 23.97 9.27 -13.29
N ALA A 59 23.88 8.37 -12.31
CA ALA A 59 22.60 7.83 -11.85
C ALA A 59 21.72 8.89 -11.18
N VAL A 60 22.30 9.77 -10.36
CA VAL A 60 21.60 10.92 -9.75
C VAL A 60 21.13 11.89 -10.83
N LEU A 61 22.01 12.24 -11.77
CA LEU A 61 21.66 13.12 -12.89
C LEU A 61 20.51 12.57 -13.73
N LEU A 62 20.54 11.28 -14.08
CA LEU A 62 19.45 10.62 -14.81
C LEU A 62 18.15 10.61 -14.00
N SER A 63 18.22 10.31 -12.70
CA SER A 63 17.04 10.31 -11.82
C SER A 63 16.39 11.70 -11.76
N LEU A 64 17.20 12.75 -11.59
CA LEU A 64 16.72 14.14 -11.59
C LEU A 64 16.16 14.57 -12.95
N ALA A 65 16.80 14.16 -14.05
CA ALA A 65 16.30 14.41 -15.41
C ALA A 65 14.95 13.70 -15.64
N GLY A 66 14.77 12.49 -15.11
CA GLY A 66 13.48 11.78 -15.16
C GLY A 66 12.38 12.49 -14.41
N ILE A 67 12.66 12.99 -13.20
CA ILE A 67 11.72 13.79 -12.42
C ILE A 67 11.34 15.05 -13.20
N ALA A 68 12.33 15.78 -13.72
CA ALA A 68 12.13 16.99 -14.52
C ALA A 68 11.25 16.71 -15.76
N ALA A 69 11.58 15.67 -16.51
CA ALA A 69 10.83 15.25 -17.69
C ALA A 69 9.38 14.85 -17.37
N SER A 70 9.14 14.25 -16.19
CA SER A 70 7.79 13.89 -15.76
C SER A 70 6.93 15.09 -15.34
N GLN A 71 7.55 16.15 -14.82
CA GLN A 71 6.86 17.35 -14.32
C GLN A 71 6.72 18.46 -15.39
N GLY A 72 7.31 18.28 -16.58
CA GLY A 72 7.28 19.28 -17.65
C GLY A 72 8.10 20.55 -17.36
N ASN A 73 8.89 20.56 -16.29
CA ASN A 73 9.68 21.69 -15.83
C ASN A 73 11.18 21.43 -16.04
N PRO A 74 12.00 22.48 -16.26
CA PRO A 74 13.45 22.34 -16.17
C PRO A 74 13.82 21.81 -14.76
N ILE A 75 14.91 21.02 -14.69
CA ILE A 75 15.36 20.28 -13.50
C ILE A 75 14.97 21.02 -12.22
N PRO A 76 14.10 20.45 -11.36
CA PRO A 76 13.63 21.15 -10.18
C PRO A 76 14.84 21.60 -9.39
N ALA A 77 15.02 22.92 -9.26
CA ALA A 77 15.94 23.44 -8.27
C ALA A 77 15.53 22.79 -6.94
N LEU A 78 16.48 22.20 -6.21
CA LEU A 78 16.23 21.61 -4.87
C LEU A 78 15.78 22.65 -3.82
N GLY A 79 15.45 23.89 -4.24
CA GLY A 79 14.99 24.99 -3.42
C GLY A 79 13.47 24.94 -3.20
N GLY A 80 13.00 23.94 -2.44
CA GLY A 80 11.62 23.91 -1.95
C GLY A 80 11.39 24.69 -0.65
N ALA A 81 12.46 25.08 0.06
CA ALA A 81 12.34 25.63 1.42
C ALA A 81 13.31 26.78 1.77
N ILE A 82 14.13 27.23 0.81
CA ILE A 82 15.14 28.29 1.01
C ILE A 82 14.99 29.34 -0.07
N ALA A 83 15.00 30.62 0.33
CA ALA A 83 14.91 31.74 -0.60
C ALA A 83 16.00 31.63 -1.69
N ALA A 84 15.62 31.91 -2.94
CA ALA A 84 16.46 31.70 -4.12
C ALA A 84 17.84 32.41 -4.06
N GLU A 85 17.97 33.46 -3.25
CA GLU A 85 19.23 34.20 -3.07
C GLU A 85 20.28 33.48 -2.21
N GLN A 86 19.93 32.41 -1.49
CA GLN A 86 20.83 31.65 -0.60
C GLN A 86 21.01 30.18 -1.01
N ALA A 87 20.42 29.77 -2.13
CA ALA A 87 20.49 28.38 -2.60
C ALA A 87 21.90 28.07 -3.16
N PRO A 88 22.58 27.00 -2.68
CA PRO A 88 23.87 26.60 -3.24
C PRO A 88 23.77 26.22 -4.72
N ASP A 89 24.82 26.50 -5.51
CA ASP A 89 24.88 26.21 -6.95
C ASP A 89 24.42 24.77 -7.25
N ALA A 90 23.63 24.57 -8.31
CA ALA A 90 23.06 23.26 -8.67
C ALA A 90 24.13 22.15 -8.79
N TRP A 91 25.32 22.47 -9.29
CA TRP A 91 26.45 21.52 -9.38
C TRP A 91 27.02 21.12 -8.01
N SER A 92 27.00 22.03 -7.03
CA SER A 92 27.44 21.73 -5.67
C SER A 92 26.47 20.78 -4.96
N GLN A 93 25.16 20.99 -5.15
CA GLN A 93 24.10 20.11 -4.62
C GLN A 93 24.18 18.71 -5.23
N LEU A 94 24.42 18.61 -6.55
CA LEU A 94 24.66 17.35 -7.24
C LEU A 94 25.87 16.59 -6.67
N GLY A 95 26.99 17.29 -6.45
CA GLY A 95 28.19 16.72 -5.86
C GLY A 95 27.97 16.23 -4.41
N GLN A 96 27.22 16.99 -3.61
CA GLN A 96 26.83 16.63 -2.24
C GLN A 96 25.96 15.37 -2.22
N LEU A 97 24.86 15.35 -2.98
CA LEU A 97 23.97 14.19 -3.07
C LEU A 97 24.71 12.94 -3.54
N THR A 98 25.59 13.08 -4.54
CA THR A 98 26.41 11.97 -5.04
C THR A 98 27.32 11.40 -3.96
N ALA A 99 28.00 12.27 -3.21
CA ALA A 99 28.90 11.84 -2.13
C ALA A 99 28.14 11.14 -1.00
N GLN A 100 26.99 11.68 -0.57
CA GLN A 100 26.15 11.05 0.44
C GLN A 100 25.63 9.68 -0.04
N LEU A 101 25.19 9.58 -1.28
CA LEU A 101 24.68 8.34 -1.87
C LEU A 101 25.74 7.22 -1.87
N VAL A 102 27.00 7.55 -2.17
CA VAL A 102 28.11 6.59 -2.12
C VAL A 102 28.39 6.12 -0.70
N ALA A 103 28.31 7.01 0.30
CA ALA A 103 28.47 6.62 1.70
C ALA A 103 27.30 5.76 2.20
N MET A 104 26.06 6.10 1.82
CA MET A 104 24.85 5.31 2.12
C MET A 104 24.89 3.92 1.50
N ALA A 105 25.45 3.77 0.28
CA ALA A 105 25.65 2.48 -0.36
C ALA A 105 26.53 1.51 0.47
N HIS A 106 27.33 2.03 1.40
CA HIS A 106 28.14 1.22 2.32
C HIS A 106 27.49 1.11 3.70
N LEU A 107 26.15 1.08 3.77
CA LEU A 107 25.35 1.03 5.01
C LEU A 107 25.53 2.27 5.92
N GLY A 108 25.90 3.41 5.33
CA GLY A 108 25.83 4.69 6.03
C GLY A 108 24.37 5.12 6.24
N SER A 109 24.10 5.79 7.34
CA SER A 109 22.82 6.48 7.58
C SER A 109 23.05 7.98 7.52
N ALA A 110 22.25 8.69 6.74
CA ALA A 110 22.23 10.15 6.72
C ALA A 110 21.36 10.63 7.88
N GLY A 111 21.92 11.42 8.79
CA GLY A 111 21.19 12.00 9.92
C GLY A 111 21.22 13.52 9.87
N THR A 112 20.22 14.16 10.46
CA THR A 112 20.15 15.59 10.71
C THR A 112 19.47 15.84 12.05
N ALA A 113 19.84 16.90 12.73
CA ALA A 113 19.11 17.41 13.89
C ALA A 113 18.65 18.83 13.61
N VAL A 114 17.48 19.19 14.11
CA VAL A 114 16.90 20.53 14.01
C VAL A 114 16.69 21.03 15.42
N ALA A 115 17.24 22.19 15.76
CA ALA A 115 17.03 22.84 17.05
C ALA A 115 16.56 24.28 16.82
N GLY A 116 15.52 24.72 17.53
CA GLY A 116 15.07 26.10 17.47
C GLY A 116 14.09 26.45 18.56
N VAL A 117 13.62 27.69 18.56
CA VAL A 117 12.66 28.18 19.56
C VAL A 117 11.35 28.53 18.88
N VAL A 118 10.28 27.85 19.28
CA VAL A 118 8.93 28.13 18.79
C VAL A 118 8.22 29.05 19.80
N PRO A 119 7.60 30.17 19.38
CA PRO A 119 6.79 30.99 20.27
C PRO A 119 5.75 30.13 21.01
N PHE A 120 5.58 30.34 22.32
CA PHE A 120 4.70 29.58 23.24
C PHE A 120 5.14 28.15 23.60
N LEU A 121 5.82 27.40 22.71
CA LEU A 121 6.24 26.01 22.96
C LEU A 121 7.68 25.89 23.52
N GLY A 122 8.48 26.96 23.44
CA GLY A 122 9.85 26.98 23.95
C GLY A 122 10.87 26.35 22.99
N ALA A 123 11.98 25.85 23.53
CA ALA A 123 13.03 25.21 22.74
C ALA A 123 12.56 23.83 22.25
N VAL A 124 12.52 23.65 20.94
CA VAL A 124 12.20 22.38 20.29
C VAL A 124 13.46 21.82 19.65
N ARG A 125 13.70 20.53 19.88
CA ARG A 125 14.75 19.76 19.23
C ARG A 125 14.11 18.57 18.55
N GLY A 126 14.35 18.42 17.25
CA GLY A 126 13.96 17.26 16.48
C GLY A 126 15.15 16.59 15.82
N GLU A 127 15.02 15.30 15.52
CA GLU A 127 16.04 14.49 14.87
C GLU A 127 15.41 13.77 13.67
N GLY A 128 16.19 13.64 12.59
CA GLY A 128 15.78 12.95 11.38
C GLY A 128 16.86 11.99 10.93
N HIS A 129 16.47 10.76 10.63
CA HIS A 129 17.36 9.71 10.17
C HIS A 129 16.87 9.10 8.86
N LEU A 130 17.79 8.89 7.92
CA LEU A 130 17.55 8.24 6.64
C LEU A 130 18.60 7.15 6.42
N HIS A 131 18.11 5.92 6.34
CA HIS A 131 18.88 4.75 5.96
C HIS A 131 18.29 4.16 4.69
N ALA A 132 19.07 4.12 3.62
CA ALA A 132 18.72 3.41 2.40
C ALA A 132 20.02 2.98 1.74
N VAL A 133 20.13 1.73 1.32
CA VAL A 133 21.34 1.22 0.64
C VAL A 133 21.04 1.11 -0.85
N PRO A 134 21.62 1.97 -1.71
CA PRO A 134 21.54 1.80 -3.16
C PRO A 134 22.35 0.58 -3.59
N VAL A 135 21.69 -0.57 -3.73
CA VAL A 135 22.34 -1.86 -4.01
C VAL A 135 23.11 -1.81 -5.32
N ALA A 136 22.63 -1.08 -6.32
CA ALA A 136 23.35 -0.90 -7.59
C ALA A 136 24.72 -0.23 -7.38
N VAL A 137 24.79 0.83 -6.57
CA VAL A 137 26.04 1.53 -6.24
C VAL A 137 26.98 0.62 -5.46
N LEU A 138 26.46 -0.15 -4.48
CA LEU A 138 27.25 -1.12 -3.73
C LEU A 138 27.84 -2.22 -4.63
N LEU A 139 27.06 -2.72 -5.60
CA LEU A 139 27.54 -3.71 -6.57
C LEU A 139 28.63 -3.14 -7.48
N ILE A 140 28.48 -1.89 -7.94
CA ILE A 140 29.52 -1.19 -8.70
C ILE A 140 30.78 -0.99 -7.86
N SER A 141 30.67 -0.67 -6.57
CA SER A 141 31.81 -0.64 -5.64
C SER A 141 32.50 -1.99 -5.59
N ALA A 142 31.74 -3.08 -5.37
CA ALA A 142 32.30 -4.42 -5.28
C ALA A 142 33.03 -4.84 -6.58
N VAL A 143 32.43 -4.60 -7.74
CA VAL A 143 33.03 -4.90 -9.04
C VAL A 143 34.26 -4.03 -9.30
N GLY A 144 34.18 -2.73 -9.04
CA GLY A 144 35.27 -1.77 -9.20
C GLY A 144 36.49 -2.15 -8.37
N ILE A 145 36.29 -2.46 -7.09
CA ILE A 145 37.37 -2.90 -6.19
C ILE A 145 37.97 -4.22 -6.68
N TYR A 146 37.13 -5.20 -7.03
CA TYR A 146 37.61 -6.51 -7.49
C TYR A 146 38.45 -6.38 -8.77
N LEU A 147 37.99 -5.60 -9.75
CA LEU A 147 38.72 -5.38 -11.01
C LEU A 147 39.99 -4.57 -10.80
N ALA A 148 39.95 -3.50 -10.00
CA ALA A 148 41.11 -2.67 -9.70
C ALA A 148 42.19 -3.45 -8.94
N GLY A 149 41.81 -4.23 -7.93
CA GLY A 149 42.72 -5.11 -7.19
C GLY A 149 43.33 -6.19 -8.08
N ARG A 150 42.52 -6.79 -8.97
CA ARG A 150 42.98 -7.76 -9.96
C ARG A 150 43.99 -7.14 -10.94
N LEU A 151 43.69 -5.95 -11.46
CA LEU A 151 44.57 -5.24 -12.39
C LEU A 151 45.88 -4.82 -11.73
N ALA A 152 45.81 -4.33 -10.48
CA ALA A 152 46.97 -3.96 -9.69
C ALA A 152 47.92 -5.15 -9.49
N GLU A 153 47.39 -6.34 -9.18
CA GLU A 153 48.19 -7.55 -8.99
C GLU A 153 48.78 -8.14 -10.29
N LEU A 154 48.11 -7.90 -11.42
CA LEU A 154 48.64 -8.25 -12.74
C LEU A 154 49.84 -7.38 -13.09
N ARG A 155 49.75 -6.07 -12.83
CA ARG A 155 50.80 -5.08 -13.18
C ARG A 155 51.95 -5.06 -12.18
N PHE A 156 51.62 -5.12 -10.88
CA PHE A 156 52.56 -5.03 -9.77
C PHE A 156 52.32 -6.18 -8.78
N PRO A 157 52.89 -7.37 -9.06
CA PRO A 157 52.77 -8.56 -8.22
C PRO A 157 53.21 -8.32 -6.76
N SER A 158 52.46 -8.84 -5.79
CA SER A 158 52.95 -8.91 -4.40
C SER A 158 54.09 -9.94 -4.29
N ALA A 159 55.14 -9.62 -3.53
CA ALA A 159 56.26 -10.53 -3.29
C ALA A 159 55.87 -11.75 -2.41
N GLY A 160 54.78 -11.63 -1.62
CA GLY A 160 54.27 -12.72 -0.81
C GLY A 160 52.91 -12.41 -0.18
N ARG A 161 52.33 -13.41 0.51
CA ARG A 161 51.06 -13.27 1.25
C ARG A 161 51.00 -12.11 2.25
N PRO A 162 52.00 -11.87 3.11
CA PRO A 162 51.92 -10.76 4.06
C PRO A 162 51.86 -9.41 3.35
N GLN A 163 52.61 -9.24 2.26
CA GLN A 163 52.53 -8.02 1.44
C GLN A 163 51.18 -7.88 0.72
N LEU A 164 50.61 -8.97 0.21
CA LEU A 164 49.27 -8.96 -0.40
C LEU A 164 48.20 -8.53 0.60
N LEU A 165 48.24 -9.07 1.82
CA LEU A 165 47.33 -8.70 2.90
C LEU A 165 47.51 -7.22 3.28
N LEU A 166 48.75 -6.76 3.40
CA LEU A 166 49.05 -5.36 3.73
C LEU A 166 48.55 -4.40 2.62
N GLN A 167 48.81 -4.71 1.35
CA GLN A 167 48.29 -3.93 0.22
C GLN A 167 46.77 -3.92 0.17
N SER A 168 46.12 -5.04 0.51
CA SER A 168 44.65 -5.13 0.57
C SER A 168 44.09 -4.31 1.74
N ALA A 169 44.75 -4.31 2.90
CA ALA A 169 44.40 -3.48 4.03
C ALA A 169 44.54 -1.98 3.70
N VAL A 170 45.61 -1.60 2.99
CA VAL A 170 45.79 -0.22 2.47
C VAL A 170 44.68 0.14 1.48
N SER A 171 44.30 -0.76 0.57
CA SER A 171 43.15 -0.54 -0.31
C SER A 171 41.86 -0.31 0.49
N GLY A 172 41.62 -1.11 1.53
CA GLY A 172 40.50 -0.93 2.44
C GLY A 172 40.48 0.44 3.13
N ALA A 173 41.62 0.82 3.72
CA ALA A 173 41.75 2.08 4.46
C ALA A 173 41.57 3.30 3.54
N VAL A 174 42.22 3.31 2.39
CA VAL A 174 42.11 4.42 1.41
C VAL A 174 40.69 4.51 0.86
N PHE A 175 40.06 3.40 0.53
CA PHE A 175 38.68 3.40 0.03
C PHE A 175 37.71 3.93 1.09
N ALA A 176 37.82 3.47 2.34
CA ALA A 176 36.99 3.96 3.44
C ALA A 176 37.20 5.45 3.71
N LEU A 177 38.45 5.93 3.68
CA LEU A 177 38.77 7.35 3.82
C LEU A 177 38.17 8.20 2.69
N LEU A 178 38.19 7.71 1.45
CA LEU A 178 37.60 8.43 0.32
C LEU A 178 36.07 8.46 0.42
N VAL A 179 35.42 7.33 0.72
CA VAL A 179 33.97 7.25 0.88
C VAL A 179 33.47 8.23 1.95
N ASN A 180 34.09 8.21 3.13
CA ASN A 180 33.61 8.99 4.27
C ASN A 180 34.18 10.41 4.28
N GLY A 181 35.42 10.61 3.83
CA GLY A 181 36.04 11.93 3.76
C GLY A 181 35.39 12.83 2.72
N VAL A 182 35.03 12.30 1.55
CA VAL A 182 34.30 13.07 0.53
C VAL A 182 32.86 13.32 0.96
N ALA A 183 32.19 12.34 1.58
CA ALA A 183 30.84 12.55 2.14
C ALA A 183 30.83 13.60 3.26
N ALA A 184 31.83 13.61 4.14
CA ALA A 184 31.96 14.64 5.18
C ALA A 184 32.26 16.02 4.60
N ALA A 185 33.13 16.10 3.58
CA ALA A 185 33.44 17.35 2.90
C ALA A 185 32.23 17.92 2.14
N ALA A 186 31.38 17.03 1.61
CA ALA A 186 30.18 17.36 0.87
C ALA A 186 28.90 17.18 1.71
N ALA A 187 28.98 17.43 3.02
CA ALA A 187 27.82 17.48 3.90
C ALA A 187 26.87 18.61 3.45
N VAL A 188 25.57 18.33 3.41
CA VAL A 188 24.57 19.32 3.02
C VAL A 188 24.36 20.27 4.20
N ARG A 189 24.66 21.55 4.03
CA ARG A 189 24.56 22.58 5.07
C ARG A 189 23.39 23.49 4.77
N PHE A 190 22.59 23.79 5.79
CA PHE A 190 21.48 24.74 5.68
C PHE A 190 21.89 26.08 6.33
N PRO A 191 21.60 27.23 5.70
CA PRO A 191 21.81 28.52 6.34
C PRO A 191 20.91 28.66 7.57
N PRO A 192 21.40 29.23 8.68
CA PRO A 192 20.55 29.51 9.84
C PRO A 192 19.50 30.57 9.45
N GLY A 193 18.22 30.23 9.58
CA GLY A 193 17.11 31.10 9.22
C GLY A 193 15.92 30.89 10.15
N GLY A 194 15.26 31.99 10.56
CA GLY A 194 13.99 31.94 11.31
C GLY A 194 14.07 31.44 12.77
N GLY A 195 15.24 31.48 13.43
CA GLY A 195 15.38 31.03 14.83
C GLY A 195 15.60 29.52 14.99
N PHE A 196 15.86 28.79 13.88
CA PHE A 196 16.21 27.38 13.86
C PHE A 196 17.63 27.16 13.31
N SER A 197 18.33 26.19 13.87
CA SER A 197 19.62 25.64 13.43
C SER A 197 19.41 24.20 12.98
N VAL A 198 19.94 23.85 11.82
CA VAL A 198 19.89 22.49 11.26
C VAL A 198 21.31 21.96 11.14
N ASP A 199 21.59 20.82 11.77
CA ASP A 199 22.89 20.17 11.66
C ASP A 199 23.14 19.70 10.22
N PRO A 200 24.40 19.71 9.74
CA PRO A 200 24.70 19.24 8.39
C PRO A 200 24.30 17.78 8.17
N ILE A 201 23.63 17.49 7.05
CA ILE A 201 23.33 16.10 6.67
C ILE A 201 24.63 15.46 6.21
N SER A 202 25.07 14.43 6.94
CA SER A 202 26.19 13.58 6.53
C SER A 202 25.91 12.12 6.83
N ALA A 203 26.27 11.25 5.89
CA ALA A 203 26.20 9.82 6.06
C ALA A 203 27.37 9.34 6.93
N GLY A 204 27.05 8.77 8.10
CA GLY A 204 28.03 8.29 9.08
C GLY A 204 27.69 6.90 9.65
N GLY A 205 28.40 6.50 10.72
CA GLY A 205 28.18 5.25 11.44
C GLY A 205 28.97 4.05 10.89
N TRP A 206 28.26 3.06 10.34
CA TRP A 206 28.84 1.78 9.89
C TRP A 206 29.63 1.86 8.58
N SER A 207 29.47 2.95 7.82
CA SER A 207 30.07 3.14 6.49
C SER A 207 31.58 3.03 6.46
N VAL A 208 32.29 3.52 7.48
CA VAL A 208 33.76 3.39 7.58
C VAL A 208 34.18 1.93 7.66
N LEU A 209 33.55 1.17 8.56
CA LEU A 209 33.88 -0.23 8.79
C LEU A 209 33.48 -1.09 7.58
N VAL A 210 32.29 -0.88 7.03
CA VAL A 210 31.79 -1.64 5.88
C VAL A 210 32.62 -1.37 4.64
N ALA A 211 32.91 -0.09 4.33
CA ALA A 211 33.76 0.26 3.19
C ALA A 211 35.16 -0.36 3.33
N PHE A 212 35.75 -0.34 4.54
CA PHE A 212 37.04 -0.96 4.82
C PHE A 212 36.99 -2.48 4.59
N LEU A 213 36.04 -3.18 5.23
CA LEU A 213 35.94 -4.64 5.17
C LEU A 213 35.62 -5.13 3.75
N LEU A 214 34.70 -4.46 3.05
CA LEU A 214 34.36 -4.75 1.67
C LEU A 214 35.59 -4.59 0.77
N ALA A 215 36.27 -3.45 0.87
CA ALA A 215 37.39 -3.16 -0.02
C ALA A 215 38.63 -4.00 0.27
N ALA A 216 38.97 -4.21 1.55
CA ALA A 216 40.05 -5.11 1.93
C ALA A 216 39.74 -6.56 1.53
N GLY A 217 38.53 -7.05 1.84
CA GLY A 217 38.13 -8.42 1.55
C GLY A 217 38.13 -8.74 0.04
N LEU A 218 37.54 -7.88 -0.78
CA LEU A 218 37.52 -8.05 -2.24
C LEU A 218 38.91 -7.87 -2.87
N SER A 219 39.75 -7.00 -2.29
CA SER A 219 41.16 -6.88 -2.71
C SER A 219 41.94 -8.16 -2.40
N VAL A 220 41.75 -8.76 -1.22
CA VAL A 220 42.37 -10.06 -0.91
C VAL A 220 41.89 -11.12 -1.90
N LEU A 221 40.58 -11.21 -2.16
CA LEU A 221 40.03 -12.22 -3.09
C LEU A 221 40.56 -12.04 -4.52
N SER A 222 40.56 -10.83 -5.05
CA SER A 222 41.00 -10.52 -6.41
C SER A 222 42.50 -10.74 -6.61
N ARG A 223 43.34 -10.26 -5.68
CA ARG A 223 44.80 -10.42 -5.74
C ARG A 223 45.19 -11.89 -5.55
N ASN A 224 44.56 -12.58 -4.59
CA ASN A 224 44.86 -13.98 -4.31
C ASN A 224 44.49 -14.91 -5.48
N ALA A 225 43.48 -14.54 -6.29
CA ALA A 225 43.14 -15.28 -7.52
C ALA A 225 44.25 -15.27 -8.57
N ILE A 226 45.12 -14.25 -8.58
CA ILE A 226 46.29 -14.15 -9.44
C ILE A 226 47.51 -14.76 -8.76
N TYR A 227 47.73 -14.41 -7.49
CA TYR A 227 48.85 -14.94 -6.70
C TYR A 227 48.88 -16.48 -6.69
N ALA A 228 47.72 -17.12 -6.50
CA ALA A 228 47.61 -18.57 -6.48
C ALA A 228 47.98 -19.25 -7.82
N ARG A 229 47.94 -18.52 -8.96
CA ARG A 229 48.44 -19.02 -10.25
C ARG A 229 49.96 -19.02 -10.33
N ARG A 230 50.63 -18.15 -9.56
CA ARG A 230 52.09 -18.01 -9.54
C ARG A 230 52.74 -18.93 -8.49
N ALA A 231 52.08 -19.14 -7.35
CA ALA A 231 52.59 -19.97 -6.25
C ALA A 231 51.48 -20.91 -5.71
N PRO A 232 51.31 -22.11 -6.29
CA PRO A 232 50.33 -23.09 -5.80
C PRO A 232 50.76 -23.62 -4.42
N PHE A 233 49.90 -23.44 -3.41
CA PHE A 233 50.13 -23.93 -2.05
C PHE A 233 49.10 -25.03 -1.72
N ALA A 234 49.57 -26.20 -1.28
CA ALA A 234 48.72 -27.38 -1.05
C ALA A 234 47.65 -27.19 0.05
N GLY A 235 47.97 -26.47 1.13
CA GLY A 235 47.10 -26.37 2.32
C GLY A 235 45.93 -25.38 2.26
N ALA A 236 45.95 -24.38 1.38
CA ALA A 236 44.87 -23.38 1.25
C ALA A 236 43.66 -23.89 0.44
N SER A 237 43.75 -25.09 -0.13
CA SER A 237 42.74 -25.69 -1.01
C SER A 237 41.53 -26.24 -0.23
N LEU A 238 41.73 -26.75 0.98
CA LEU A 238 40.71 -27.46 1.77
C LEU A 238 39.61 -26.53 2.32
N LEU A 239 39.99 -25.42 2.96
CA LEU A 239 39.04 -24.40 3.45
C LEU A 239 38.30 -23.70 2.30
N ARG A 240 39.00 -23.49 1.17
CA ARG A 240 38.44 -22.89 -0.05
C ARG A 240 37.42 -23.81 -0.71
N GLY A 241 37.63 -25.13 -0.71
CA GLY A 241 36.69 -26.11 -1.25
C GLY A 241 35.34 -26.13 -0.52
N LYS A 242 35.34 -26.01 0.82
CA LYS A 242 34.11 -26.09 1.64
C LYS A 242 33.21 -24.85 1.52
N LEU A 243 33.78 -23.65 1.43
CA LEU A 243 33.03 -22.39 1.29
C LEU A 243 32.61 -22.09 -0.16
N ASN A 244 33.33 -22.61 -1.14
CA ASN A 244 33.05 -22.34 -2.55
C ASN A 244 31.72 -22.92 -3.03
N LEU A 245 31.29 -24.06 -2.50
CA LEU A 245 30.05 -24.69 -2.92
C LEU A 245 28.80 -23.86 -2.57
N PRO A 246 28.56 -23.51 -1.28
CA PRO A 246 27.37 -22.73 -0.93
C PRO A 246 27.39 -21.32 -1.53
N LEU A 247 28.56 -20.67 -1.56
CA LEU A 247 28.70 -19.35 -2.18
C LEU A 247 28.34 -19.40 -3.67
N ALA A 248 28.77 -20.44 -4.38
CA ALA A 248 28.45 -20.57 -5.80
C ALA A 248 26.99 -20.96 -6.05
N ALA A 249 26.40 -21.80 -5.18
CA ALA A 249 24.98 -22.12 -5.28
C ALA A 249 24.13 -20.86 -5.13
N VAL A 250 24.43 -20.03 -4.12
CA VAL A 250 23.80 -18.72 -3.91
C VAL A 250 24.05 -17.80 -5.11
N ALA A 251 25.30 -17.64 -5.54
CA ALA A 251 25.65 -16.72 -6.63
C ALA A 251 25.01 -17.11 -7.97
N VAL A 252 24.94 -18.41 -8.29
CA VAL A 252 24.22 -18.87 -9.49
C VAL A 252 22.74 -18.58 -9.36
N HIS A 253 22.15 -18.89 -8.20
CA HIS A 253 20.72 -18.70 -7.97
C HIS A 253 20.32 -17.23 -8.13
N THR A 254 21.01 -16.34 -7.42
CA THR A 254 20.72 -14.90 -7.46
C THR A 254 21.06 -14.30 -8.81
N ALA A 255 22.14 -14.73 -9.49
CA ALA A 255 22.46 -14.23 -10.82
C ALA A 255 21.40 -14.62 -11.87
N VAL A 256 20.97 -15.89 -11.90
CA VAL A 256 19.96 -16.35 -12.86
C VAL A 256 18.62 -15.65 -12.61
N PHE A 257 18.23 -15.51 -11.34
CA PHE A 257 17.02 -14.77 -10.96
C PHE A 257 17.11 -13.31 -11.41
N SER A 258 18.17 -12.60 -11.02
CA SER A 258 18.34 -11.17 -11.28
C SER A 258 18.45 -10.83 -12.77
N VAL A 259 19.03 -11.71 -13.60
CA VAL A 259 19.15 -11.48 -15.06
C VAL A 259 17.77 -11.36 -15.73
N ILE A 260 16.74 -11.99 -15.19
CA ILE A 260 15.37 -11.94 -15.72
C ILE A 260 14.52 -10.95 -14.93
N ALA A 261 14.58 -10.99 -13.60
CA ALA A 261 13.72 -10.19 -12.73
C ALA A 261 14.03 -8.68 -12.82
N ILE A 262 15.30 -8.29 -12.91
CA ILE A 262 15.67 -6.86 -12.95
C ILE A 262 15.17 -6.18 -14.22
N PRO A 263 15.43 -6.70 -15.45
CA PRO A 263 14.88 -6.10 -16.65
C PRO A 263 13.35 -6.07 -16.67
N ALA A 264 12.70 -7.15 -16.21
CA ALA A 264 11.24 -7.21 -16.15
C ALA A 264 10.67 -6.14 -15.20
N ALA A 265 11.23 -6.01 -13.99
CA ALA A 265 10.83 -4.99 -13.03
C ALA A 265 11.07 -3.57 -13.56
N TRP A 266 12.22 -3.34 -14.22
CA TRP A 266 12.56 -2.03 -14.79
C TRP A 266 11.63 -1.65 -15.95
N ILE A 267 11.33 -2.57 -16.87
CA ILE A 267 10.36 -2.33 -17.95
C ILE A 267 8.98 -2.04 -17.37
N THR A 268 8.53 -2.84 -16.41
CA THR A 268 7.21 -2.66 -15.78
C THR A 268 7.11 -1.29 -15.09
N ALA A 269 8.15 -0.90 -14.33
CA ALA A 269 8.21 0.40 -13.69
C ALA A 269 8.27 1.56 -14.70
N ALA A 270 9.00 1.40 -15.81
CA ALA A 270 9.06 2.42 -16.85
C ALA A 270 7.72 2.60 -17.58
N VAL A 271 6.98 1.51 -17.81
CA VAL A 271 5.65 1.55 -18.43
C VAL A 271 4.63 2.22 -17.51
N SER A 272 4.66 1.93 -16.20
CA SER A 272 3.70 2.50 -15.24
C SER A 272 4.06 3.91 -14.74
N GLY A 273 5.36 4.19 -14.55
CA GLY A 273 5.87 5.42 -13.92
C GLY A 273 6.52 6.42 -14.90
N GLY A 274 6.48 6.16 -16.20
CA GLY A 274 6.97 7.08 -17.24
C GLY A 274 8.47 7.39 -17.15
N TRP A 275 8.86 8.60 -17.58
CA TRP A 275 10.27 9.03 -17.65
C TRP A 275 10.99 9.03 -16.30
N ALA A 276 10.30 9.34 -15.21
CA ALA A 276 10.88 9.33 -13.87
C ALA A 276 11.31 7.92 -13.46
N ALA A 277 10.44 6.92 -13.65
CA ALA A 277 10.76 5.52 -13.35
C ALA A 277 11.80 4.93 -14.32
N LEU A 278 11.73 5.30 -15.61
CA LEU A 278 12.69 4.83 -16.61
C LEU A 278 14.11 5.31 -16.30
N LEU A 279 14.29 6.61 -16.05
CA LEU A 279 15.60 7.23 -15.88
C LEU A 279 16.18 7.06 -14.47
N SER A 280 15.35 6.79 -13.45
CA SER A 280 15.82 6.37 -12.11
C SER A 280 16.22 4.88 -12.03
N GLY A 281 15.91 4.10 -13.08
CA GLY A 281 16.21 2.68 -13.18
C GLY A 281 17.62 2.27 -12.77
N PRO A 282 18.70 2.90 -13.30
CA PRO A 282 20.07 2.54 -12.94
C PRO A 282 20.38 2.64 -11.44
N LEU A 283 19.70 3.52 -10.72
CA LEU A 283 19.86 3.67 -9.27
C LEU A 283 19.08 2.60 -8.51
N LEU A 284 17.82 2.36 -8.91
CA LEU A 284 16.87 1.55 -8.18
C LEU A 284 16.89 0.05 -8.57
N MET A 285 17.48 -0.30 -9.71
CA MET A 285 17.43 -1.66 -10.28
C MET A 285 17.99 -2.74 -9.34
N GLY A 286 19.01 -2.41 -8.55
CA GLY A 286 19.59 -3.34 -7.58
C GLY A 286 18.61 -3.65 -6.43
N ASN A 287 17.95 -2.62 -5.91
CA ASN A 287 16.94 -2.75 -4.86
C ASN A 287 15.68 -3.45 -5.39
N ALA A 288 15.20 -3.07 -6.59
CA ALA A 288 14.07 -3.73 -7.25
C ALA A 288 14.34 -5.24 -7.47
N GLY A 289 15.54 -5.60 -7.93
CA GLY A 289 15.95 -7.00 -8.05
C GLY A 289 15.99 -7.73 -6.71
N GLY A 290 16.46 -7.07 -5.65
CA GLY A 290 16.48 -7.61 -4.30
C GLY A 290 15.08 -7.82 -3.72
N TYR A 291 14.19 -6.84 -3.83
CA TYR A 291 12.79 -6.97 -3.41
C TYR A 291 12.07 -8.05 -4.22
N GLY A 292 12.29 -8.11 -5.53
CA GLY A 292 11.77 -9.19 -6.38
C GLY A 292 12.29 -10.57 -5.96
N LEU A 293 13.56 -10.67 -5.56
CA LEU A 293 14.14 -11.91 -5.04
C LEU A 293 13.47 -12.33 -3.73
N VAL A 294 13.28 -11.41 -2.77
CA VAL A 294 12.58 -11.70 -1.50
C VAL A 294 11.13 -12.11 -1.78
N ALA A 295 10.40 -11.32 -2.57
CA ALA A 295 8.99 -11.56 -2.87
C ALA A 295 8.79 -12.89 -3.63
N GLY A 296 9.58 -13.15 -4.68
CA GLY A 296 9.52 -14.40 -5.45
C GLY A 296 9.89 -15.65 -4.65
N HIS A 297 10.59 -15.49 -3.53
CA HIS A 297 10.92 -16.57 -2.59
C HIS A 297 9.97 -16.63 -1.40
N LEU A 298 8.92 -15.81 -1.35
CA LEU A 298 7.93 -15.78 -0.25
C LEU A 298 8.49 -15.25 1.07
N GLY A 299 9.52 -14.39 1.02
CA GLY A 299 10.13 -13.80 2.22
C GLY A 299 9.26 -12.73 2.90
N GLY A 300 8.33 -12.11 2.18
CA GLY A 300 7.49 -11.00 2.66
C GLY A 300 8.22 -9.66 2.71
N LEU A 301 7.51 -8.57 2.42
CA LEU A 301 8.03 -7.19 2.50
C LEU A 301 7.23 -6.43 3.56
N HIS A 302 7.89 -5.97 4.61
CA HIS A 302 7.30 -5.15 5.66
C HIS A 302 7.31 -3.68 5.22
N VAL A 303 6.15 -3.04 5.28
CA VAL A 303 5.94 -1.62 4.99
C VAL A 303 5.29 -0.98 6.21
N LEU A 304 6.00 -0.05 6.82
CA LEU A 304 5.52 0.81 7.90
C LEU A 304 5.54 2.26 7.41
N SER A 305 4.46 3.00 7.61
CA SER A 305 4.37 4.43 7.38
C SER A 305 3.48 5.02 8.46
N GLU A 306 4.07 5.66 9.45
CA GLU A 306 3.38 6.39 10.52
C GLU A 306 3.67 7.86 10.36
N THR A 307 2.65 8.71 10.38
CA THR A 307 2.80 10.17 10.40
C THR A 307 1.83 10.78 11.40
N THR A 308 2.37 11.65 12.26
CA THR A 308 1.61 12.47 13.18
C THR A 308 2.04 13.93 13.01
N ALA A 309 1.08 14.82 12.82
CA ALA A 309 1.33 16.26 12.70
C ALA A 309 0.28 17.02 13.50
N ILE A 310 0.71 17.98 14.33
CA ILE A 310 -0.17 18.77 15.20
C ILE A 310 -0.78 19.96 14.43
N PHE A 311 -0.08 20.50 13.42
CA PHE A 311 -0.45 21.73 12.71
C PHE A 311 -0.90 21.50 11.26
N GLY A 312 -1.93 20.66 11.05
CA GLY A 312 -2.79 20.68 9.85
C GLY A 312 -2.14 20.44 8.48
N ALA A 313 -0.86 20.09 8.39
CA ALA A 313 -0.17 19.97 7.11
C ALA A 313 -0.41 18.63 6.38
N GLN A 314 -0.82 17.56 7.09
CA GLN A 314 -1.11 16.24 6.53
C GLN A 314 -2.08 15.48 7.47
N GLU A 315 -2.97 14.65 6.90
CA GLU A 315 -3.75 13.67 7.67
C GLU A 315 -2.81 12.67 8.36
N SER A 316 -3.16 12.23 9.58
CA SER A 316 -2.43 11.15 10.25
C SER A 316 -2.57 9.86 9.43
N ARG A 317 -1.44 9.37 8.92
CA ARG A 317 -1.37 8.14 8.12
C ARG A 317 -0.59 7.10 8.90
N ASN A 318 -1.29 6.08 9.39
CA ASN A 318 -0.69 4.91 10.03
C ASN A 318 -0.94 3.66 9.18
N GLU A 319 0.09 3.18 8.50
CA GLU A 319 0.06 2.02 7.63
C GLU A 319 1.17 1.07 8.08
N ASP A 320 0.80 -0.01 8.78
CA ASP A 320 1.69 -1.12 9.10
C ASP A 320 1.16 -2.37 8.39
N GLN A 321 1.83 -2.78 7.32
CA GLN A 321 1.43 -3.95 6.54
C GLN A 321 2.63 -4.77 6.11
N THR A 322 2.43 -6.09 6.03
CA THR A 322 3.40 -6.97 5.38
C THR A 322 2.83 -7.48 4.08
N ILE A 323 3.46 -7.11 2.98
CA ILE A 323 3.08 -7.49 1.63
C ILE A 323 3.62 -8.91 1.36
N TYR A 324 2.70 -9.85 1.17
CA TYR A 324 2.96 -11.19 0.65
C TYR A 324 2.20 -11.36 -0.66
N GLY A 325 2.92 -11.53 -1.77
CA GLY A 325 2.32 -11.54 -3.09
C GLY A 325 1.64 -12.87 -3.40
N PHE A 326 0.30 -12.91 -3.32
CA PHE A 326 -0.62 -13.73 -4.13
C PHE A 326 -2.06 -13.17 -4.18
N GLY A 327 -2.44 -12.25 -3.28
CA GLY A 327 -3.76 -11.61 -3.29
C GLY A 327 -3.88 -10.52 -4.37
N ALA A 328 -4.91 -10.61 -5.22
CA ALA A 328 -5.26 -9.58 -6.21
C ALA A 328 -5.84 -8.30 -5.55
N ASP A 329 -6.19 -8.42 -4.28
CA ASP A 329 -6.93 -7.52 -3.41
C ASP A 329 -6.06 -6.44 -2.75
N ALA A 330 -4.75 -6.67 -2.58
CA ALA A 330 -3.81 -5.69 -2.00
C ALA A 330 -2.95 -4.95 -3.04
N ALA A 331 -2.76 -5.51 -4.25
CA ALA A 331 -1.79 -4.98 -5.22
C ALA A 331 -2.30 -4.91 -6.68
N GLY A 332 -3.55 -5.34 -6.93
CA GLY A 332 -4.13 -5.44 -8.27
C GLY A 332 -3.71 -6.70 -9.03
N THR A 333 -4.43 -7.00 -10.12
CA THR A 333 -4.21 -8.21 -10.94
C THR A 333 -2.80 -8.30 -11.52
N ASP A 334 -2.23 -7.16 -11.93
CA ASP A 334 -0.91 -7.12 -12.57
C ASP A 334 0.22 -7.46 -11.59
N ALA A 335 0.11 -6.99 -10.34
CA ALA A 335 1.07 -7.32 -9.29
C ALA A 335 0.97 -8.79 -8.85
N ALA A 336 -0.25 -9.35 -8.82
CA ALA A 336 -0.44 -10.77 -8.55
C ALA A 336 0.20 -11.64 -9.65
N VAL A 337 0.03 -11.29 -10.93
CA VAL A 337 0.69 -11.97 -12.05
C VAL A 337 2.22 -11.86 -11.95
N ALA A 338 2.74 -10.69 -11.60
CA ALA A 338 4.18 -10.50 -11.41
C ALA A 338 4.74 -11.35 -10.26
N ALA A 339 4.00 -11.47 -9.15
CA ALA A 339 4.37 -12.33 -8.02
C ALA A 339 4.41 -13.82 -8.41
N TRP A 340 3.40 -14.30 -9.14
CA TRP A 340 3.39 -15.67 -9.67
C TRP A 340 4.52 -15.94 -10.66
N ALA A 341 4.82 -14.99 -11.55
CA ALA A 341 5.94 -15.09 -12.47
C ALA A 341 7.30 -15.13 -11.73
N ALA A 342 7.46 -14.31 -10.68
CA ALA A 342 8.65 -14.31 -9.84
C ALA A 342 8.82 -15.64 -9.09
N LEU A 343 7.74 -16.22 -8.56
CA LEU A 343 7.78 -17.55 -7.94
C LEU A 343 8.17 -18.64 -8.96
N ALA A 344 7.56 -18.63 -10.14
CA ALA A 344 7.91 -19.58 -11.20
C ALA A 344 9.39 -19.48 -11.58
N LEU A 345 9.92 -18.26 -11.66
CA LEU A 345 11.34 -18.01 -11.89
C LEU A 345 12.21 -18.55 -10.74
N ALA A 346 11.83 -18.38 -9.47
CA ALA A 346 12.55 -18.91 -8.31
C ALA A 346 12.63 -20.45 -8.34
N LEU A 347 11.54 -21.14 -8.75
CA LEU A 347 11.53 -22.59 -8.95
C LEU A 347 12.49 -23.04 -10.05
N VAL A 348 12.52 -22.34 -11.19
CA VAL A 348 13.47 -22.62 -12.27
C VAL A 348 14.92 -22.42 -11.79
N CYS A 349 15.18 -21.33 -11.06
CA CYS A 349 16.49 -21.06 -10.46
C CYS A 349 16.91 -22.17 -9.47
N THR A 350 15.94 -22.77 -8.76
CA THR A 350 16.20 -23.87 -7.80
C THR A 350 16.67 -25.13 -8.51
N VAL A 351 16.07 -25.46 -9.66
CA VAL A 351 16.52 -26.57 -10.51
C VAL A 351 17.92 -26.31 -11.08
N ILE A 352 18.17 -25.11 -11.61
CA ILE A 352 19.46 -24.72 -12.19
C ILE A 352 20.57 -24.75 -11.12
N SER A 353 20.32 -24.18 -9.94
CA SER A 353 21.27 -24.23 -8.82
C SER A 353 21.52 -25.65 -8.35
N GLY A 354 20.48 -26.50 -8.30
CA GLY A 354 20.62 -27.92 -7.95
C GLY A 354 21.51 -28.69 -8.94
N LEU A 355 21.35 -28.44 -10.25
CA LEU A 355 22.22 -28.97 -11.30
C LEU A 355 23.68 -28.52 -11.10
N CYS A 356 23.90 -27.23 -10.84
CA CYS A 356 25.24 -26.68 -10.59
C CYS A 356 25.89 -27.32 -9.35
N VAL A 357 25.14 -27.49 -8.25
CA VAL A 357 25.62 -28.15 -7.03
C VAL A 357 26.04 -29.58 -7.33
N LEU A 358 25.20 -30.38 -8.02
CA LEU A 358 25.54 -31.75 -8.39
C LEU A 358 26.78 -31.83 -9.29
N LEU A 359 26.87 -30.96 -10.30
CA LEU A 359 27.99 -30.96 -11.24
C LEU A 359 29.33 -30.56 -10.61
N ARG A 360 29.30 -29.87 -9.46
CA ARG A 360 30.49 -29.40 -8.72
C ARG A 360 30.91 -30.33 -7.60
N ARG A 361 29.94 -30.80 -6.80
CA ARG A 361 30.19 -31.68 -5.65
C ARG A 361 30.26 -33.15 -6.04
N GLY A 362 29.57 -33.54 -7.11
CA GLY A 362 29.28 -34.93 -7.42
C GLY A 362 28.14 -35.50 -6.56
N PRO A 363 27.74 -36.76 -6.81
CA PRO A 363 26.75 -37.45 -6.00
C PRO A 363 27.29 -37.69 -4.58
N VAL A 364 26.42 -37.54 -3.57
CA VAL A 364 26.76 -37.71 -2.15
C VAL A 364 25.72 -38.62 -1.49
N SER A 365 26.13 -39.41 -0.51
CA SER A 365 25.22 -40.27 0.24
C SER A 365 24.14 -39.47 0.97
N ASN A 366 22.91 -39.99 0.98
CA ASN A 366 21.79 -39.40 1.71
C ASN A 366 21.90 -39.59 3.22
N SER A 367 22.65 -40.59 3.69
CA SER A 367 22.84 -40.87 5.13
C SER A 367 23.81 -39.89 5.80
N ASP A 368 24.64 -39.15 5.05
CA ASP A 368 25.54 -38.16 5.62
C ASP A 368 24.81 -36.83 5.86
N LEU A 369 24.26 -36.67 7.08
CA LEU A 369 23.53 -35.45 7.48
C LEU A 369 24.38 -34.18 7.37
N ARG A 370 25.71 -34.25 7.53
CA ARG A 370 26.58 -33.05 7.48
C ARG A 370 26.65 -32.48 6.07
N SER A 371 26.50 -33.33 5.05
CA SER A 371 26.54 -32.91 3.66
C SER A 371 25.30 -32.10 3.22
N TRP A 372 24.22 -32.09 4.01
CA TRP A 372 23.00 -31.32 3.75
C TRP A 372 23.12 -29.85 4.16
N ALA A 373 23.93 -29.54 5.17
CA ALA A 373 23.99 -28.22 5.77
C ALA A 373 24.59 -27.08 4.91
N PRO A 374 25.62 -27.30 4.06
CA PRO A 374 26.32 -26.19 3.42
C PRO A 374 25.43 -25.30 2.54
N VAL A 375 24.64 -25.88 1.63
CA VAL A 375 23.81 -25.11 0.69
C VAL A 375 22.71 -24.32 1.41
N PRO A 376 21.89 -24.92 2.31
CA PRO A 376 20.95 -24.18 3.16
C PRO A 376 21.60 -23.06 3.96
N ALA A 377 22.78 -23.31 4.56
CA ALA A 377 23.50 -22.29 5.31
C ALA A 377 23.93 -21.11 4.42
N GLY A 378 24.31 -21.36 3.17
CA GLY A 378 24.59 -20.30 2.19
C GLY A 378 23.38 -19.41 1.93
N PHE A 379 22.21 -20.00 1.75
CA PHE A 379 20.98 -19.24 1.53
C PHE A 379 20.49 -18.52 2.81
N LEU A 380 20.67 -19.11 4.00
CA LEU A 380 20.42 -18.41 5.27
C LEU A 380 21.26 -17.13 5.36
N LEU A 381 22.56 -17.22 5.04
CA LEU A 381 23.45 -16.07 5.02
C LEU A 381 23.01 -15.03 3.97
N LEU A 382 22.53 -15.47 2.80
CA LEU A 382 21.93 -14.56 1.83
C LEU A 382 20.74 -13.81 2.44
N GLY A 383 19.79 -14.51 3.06
CA GLY A 383 18.63 -13.86 3.68
C GLY A 383 19.02 -12.88 4.78
N LEU A 384 20.00 -13.22 5.62
CA LEU A 384 20.55 -12.31 6.64
C LEU A 384 21.22 -11.07 6.03
N LEU A 385 21.93 -11.22 4.91
CA LEU A 385 22.54 -10.10 4.20
C LEU A 385 21.50 -9.20 3.54
N LEU A 386 20.40 -9.76 3.03
CA LEU A 386 19.35 -8.97 2.36
C LEU A 386 18.59 -8.05 3.32
N LEU A 387 18.48 -8.39 4.61
CA LEU A 387 17.79 -7.56 5.61
C LEU A 387 18.33 -6.12 5.64
N PRO A 388 19.60 -5.85 6.01
CA PRO A 388 20.11 -4.48 6.04
C PRO A 388 20.29 -3.88 4.65
N LEU A 389 20.51 -4.69 3.60
CA LEU A 389 20.74 -4.18 2.23
C LEU A 389 19.47 -3.67 1.56
N LEU A 390 18.31 -4.20 1.93
CA LEU A 390 17.01 -3.84 1.35
C LEU A 390 16.14 -3.06 2.34
N THR A 391 16.64 -2.76 3.53
CA THR A 391 15.93 -1.88 4.46
C THR A 391 16.08 -0.43 3.99
N VAL A 392 14.95 0.20 3.75
CA VAL A 392 14.80 1.65 3.64
C VAL A 392 14.08 2.09 4.90
N ARG A 393 14.71 2.93 5.72
CA ARG A 393 14.10 3.53 6.90
C ARG A 393 14.29 5.04 6.80
N ALA A 394 13.22 5.79 6.95
CA ALA A 394 13.25 7.23 7.12
C ALA A 394 12.43 7.54 8.36
N ASP A 395 13.02 8.17 9.35
CA ASP A 395 12.32 8.59 10.55
C ASP A 395 12.65 10.05 10.86
N PHE A 396 11.67 10.73 11.42
CA PHE A 396 11.73 12.12 11.83
C PHE A 396 10.91 12.25 13.10
N ASP A 397 11.51 12.76 14.15
CA ASP A 397 10.81 13.03 15.41
C ASP A 397 11.14 14.45 15.86
N ALA A 398 10.12 15.29 15.93
CA ALA A 398 10.16 16.61 16.52
C ALA A 398 9.07 16.67 17.60
N PRO A 399 9.40 16.30 18.85
CA PRO A 399 8.46 16.24 19.96
C PRO A 399 7.65 17.54 20.09
N GLY A 400 6.32 17.41 20.12
CA GLY A 400 5.40 18.55 20.21
C GLY A 400 5.13 19.30 18.91
N LEU A 401 5.69 18.85 17.76
CA LEU A 401 5.40 19.40 16.43
C LEU A 401 4.88 18.33 15.46
N ALA A 402 5.71 17.33 15.17
CA ALA A 402 5.40 16.25 14.23
C ALA A 402 6.37 15.08 14.41
N SER A 403 5.88 13.86 14.18
CA SER A 403 6.73 12.69 14.01
C SER A 403 6.30 11.91 12.78
N GLY A 404 7.25 11.24 12.14
CA GLY A 404 7.01 10.43 10.96
C GLY A 404 8.02 9.30 10.91
N GLN A 405 7.56 8.09 10.62
CA GLN A 405 8.41 6.94 10.43
C GLN A 405 7.95 6.19 9.19
N TYR A 406 8.90 5.90 8.31
CA TYR A 406 8.73 5.07 7.13
C TYR A 406 9.74 3.94 7.17
N VAL A 407 9.30 2.69 6.98
CA VAL A 407 10.16 1.52 6.86
C VAL A 407 9.66 0.68 5.70
N LEU A 408 10.54 0.35 4.76
CA LEU A 408 10.35 -0.71 3.77
C LEU A 408 11.51 -1.69 3.94
N ALA A 409 11.23 -2.90 4.41
CA ALA A 409 12.26 -3.90 4.67
C ALA A 409 11.79 -5.30 4.27
N PRO A 410 12.71 -6.24 3.96
CA PRO A 410 12.35 -7.65 3.98
C PRO A 410 11.87 -8.01 5.39
N ALA A 411 10.85 -8.84 5.48
CA ALA A 411 10.36 -9.23 6.78
C ALA A 411 11.39 -10.05 7.55
N TRP A 412 11.34 -9.99 8.88
CA TRP A 412 12.38 -10.54 9.75
C TRP A 412 12.55 -12.07 9.63
N TRP A 413 11.54 -12.81 9.18
CA TRP A 413 11.61 -14.26 8.91
C TRP A 413 12.14 -14.59 7.51
N SER A 414 12.42 -13.62 6.63
CA SER A 414 13.02 -13.83 5.31
C SER A 414 14.24 -14.78 5.35
N PRO A 415 15.17 -14.70 6.33
CA PRO A 415 16.29 -15.64 6.43
C PRO A 415 15.86 -17.10 6.59
N ALA A 416 14.80 -17.38 7.34
CA ALA A 416 14.27 -18.73 7.51
C ALA A 416 13.66 -19.26 6.20
N VAL A 417 12.98 -18.40 5.45
CA VAL A 417 12.44 -18.73 4.12
C VAL A 417 13.57 -19.04 3.14
N PHE A 418 14.63 -18.23 3.09
CA PHE A 418 15.79 -18.53 2.24
C PHE A 418 16.49 -19.83 2.67
N LEU A 419 16.60 -20.14 3.96
CA LEU A 419 17.11 -21.43 4.44
C LEU A 419 16.29 -22.60 3.86
N ALA A 420 14.96 -22.49 3.85
CA ALA A 420 14.08 -23.50 3.26
C ALA A 420 14.31 -23.65 1.75
N TRP A 421 14.49 -22.54 1.02
CA TRP A 421 14.87 -22.58 -0.40
C TRP A 421 16.25 -23.21 -0.64
N GLY A 422 17.22 -22.95 0.23
CA GLY A 422 18.51 -23.62 0.15
C GLY A 422 18.40 -25.14 0.38
N LEU A 423 17.47 -25.57 1.24
CA LEU A 423 17.14 -27.00 1.39
C LEU A 423 16.46 -27.56 0.12
N LEU A 424 15.56 -26.80 -0.52
CA LEU A 424 14.96 -27.20 -1.80
C LEU A 424 16.03 -27.33 -2.90
N VAL A 425 17.02 -26.45 -2.95
CA VAL A 425 18.16 -26.56 -3.87
C VAL A 425 18.97 -27.83 -3.59
N GLU A 426 19.22 -28.16 -2.32
CA GLU A 426 19.93 -29.37 -1.92
C GLU A 426 19.13 -30.65 -2.27
N ILE A 427 17.81 -30.65 -2.07
CA ILE A 427 16.89 -31.72 -2.49
C ILE A 427 16.93 -31.87 -4.01
N SER A 428 16.81 -30.76 -4.74
CA SER A 428 16.91 -30.73 -6.21
C SER A 428 18.24 -31.33 -6.68
N ALA A 429 19.36 -30.98 -6.05
CA ALA A 429 20.69 -31.50 -6.40
C ALA A 429 20.82 -33.02 -6.18
N ARG A 430 20.17 -33.57 -5.14
CA ARG A 430 20.26 -35.00 -4.80
C ARG A 430 19.29 -35.87 -5.57
N PHE A 431 18.07 -35.39 -5.78
CA PHE A 431 16.97 -36.21 -6.29
C PHE A 431 16.56 -35.86 -7.71
N LEU A 432 16.60 -34.59 -8.11
CA LEU A 432 16.11 -34.18 -9.43
C LEU A 432 17.26 -34.10 -10.46
N ALA A 433 18.35 -33.43 -10.09
CA ALA A 433 19.51 -33.19 -10.95
C ALA A 433 20.13 -34.47 -11.57
N PRO A 434 20.25 -35.63 -10.86
CA PRO A 434 20.83 -36.84 -11.46
C PRO A 434 20.05 -37.38 -12.66
N TYR A 435 18.75 -37.10 -12.74
CA TYR A 435 17.90 -37.51 -13.87
C TYR A 435 17.90 -36.50 -15.01
N LEU A 436 18.13 -35.23 -14.69
CA LEU A 436 18.18 -34.15 -15.68
C LEU A 436 19.54 -34.05 -16.38
N VAL A 437 20.65 -34.33 -15.68
CA VAL A 437 22.02 -34.26 -16.24
C VAL A 437 22.17 -35.09 -17.53
N PRO A 438 21.73 -36.36 -17.62
CA PRO A 438 21.84 -37.15 -18.84
C PRO A 438 21.07 -36.58 -20.05
N VAL A 439 20.00 -35.81 -19.81
CA VAL A 439 19.15 -35.22 -20.85
C VAL A 439 19.72 -33.88 -21.35
N LEU A 440 20.59 -33.24 -20.56
CA LEU A 440 21.14 -31.92 -20.86
C LEU A 440 22.23 -31.99 -21.96
N PRO A 441 22.19 -31.10 -22.97
CA PRO A 441 23.25 -31.01 -23.98
C PRO A 441 24.63 -30.77 -23.37
N ALA A 442 25.67 -31.37 -23.94
CA ALA A 442 27.05 -31.28 -23.43
C ALA A 442 27.57 -29.82 -23.31
N ARG A 443 27.10 -28.91 -24.17
CA ARG A 443 27.41 -27.48 -24.09
C ARG A 443 26.85 -26.85 -22.81
N LEU A 444 25.61 -27.18 -22.45
CA LEU A 444 24.94 -26.63 -21.27
C LEU A 444 25.55 -27.19 -19.97
N GLN A 445 25.90 -28.47 -19.96
CA GLN A 445 26.66 -29.06 -18.84
C GLN A 445 28.01 -28.35 -18.61
N ARG A 446 28.71 -27.98 -19.69
CA ARG A 446 29.98 -27.24 -19.60
C ARG A 446 29.77 -25.83 -19.05
N VAL A 447 28.70 -25.14 -19.44
CA VAL A 447 28.35 -23.81 -18.91
C VAL A 447 28.00 -23.87 -17.42
N LEU A 448 27.17 -24.82 -17.01
CA LEU A 448 26.77 -25.00 -15.60
C LEU A 448 27.94 -25.37 -14.68
N ARG A 449 28.96 -26.05 -15.21
CA ARG A 449 30.22 -26.29 -14.49
C ARG A 449 31.10 -25.04 -14.33
N VAL A 450 30.91 -24.01 -15.16
CA VAL A 450 31.82 -22.86 -15.29
C VAL A 450 31.26 -21.56 -14.68
N LEU A 451 29.93 -21.38 -14.60
CA LEU A 451 29.28 -20.27 -13.88
C LEU A 451 29.62 -20.31 -12.38
N PRO A 452 29.95 -19.18 -11.72
CA PRO A 452 31.27 -18.81 -11.18
C PRO A 452 31.68 -19.59 -9.90
N ALA A 453 32.89 -20.08 -9.67
CA ALA A 453 34.21 -19.67 -10.13
C ALA A 453 35.00 -20.83 -10.79
N ARG A 454 35.81 -20.43 -11.77
CA ARG A 454 36.69 -21.27 -12.60
C ARG A 454 37.70 -22.10 -11.80
N PRO A 455 37.75 -23.43 -11.98
CA PRO A 455 39.00 -24.19 -11.90
C PRO A 455 39.72 -24.08 -13.25
N GLN A 456 40.98 -23.65 -13.25
CA GLN A 456 41.93 -23.96 -14.32
C GLN A 456 42.70 -25.20 -13.90
N GLY A 457 42.81 -26.17 -14.82
CA GLY A 457 43.79 -27.25 -14.77
C GLY A 457 43.18 -28.66 -14.74
N SER A 458 42.66 -29.14 -15.87
CA SER A 458 42.72 -30.57 -16.18
C SER A 458 44.16 -30.88 -16.62
N GLN A 459 44.92 -31.60 -15.80
CA GLN A 459 46.13 -32.26 -16.29
C GLN A 459 45.71 -33.44 -17.19
N PRO A 460 46.25 -33.58 -18.41
CA PRO A 460 46.33 -34.88 -19.07
C PRO A 460 47.26 -35.78 -18.27
N GLY A 461 46.88 -37.04 -18.08
CA GLY A 461 47.64 -38.02 -17.30
C GLY A 461 49.10 -38.11 -17.73
N ALA A 462 49.99 -38.08 -16.74
CA ALA A 462 51.41 -38.37 -16.94
C ALA A 462 51.57 -39.87 -17.22
N ALA A 463 51.94 -40.18 -18.46
CA ALA A 463 52.47 -41.48 -18.84
C ALA A 463 53.89 -41.64 -18.27
N GLY A 464 54.14 -42.80 -17.67
CA GLY A 464 55.41 -43.54 -17.69
C GLY A 464 56.63 -42.94 -16.98
N ALA A 465 57.07 -43.61 -15.90
CA ALA A 465 58.49 -43.74 -15.54
C ALA A 465 58.69 -44.98 -14.63
N PRO A 466 59.87 -45.62 -14.65
CA PRO A 466 60.01 -47.08 -14.59
C PRO A 466 60.32 -47.66 -13.20
N VAL A 467 60.05 -48.95 -13.07
CA VAL A 467 60.38 -49.83 -11.94
C VAL A 467 61.89 -50.15 -11.93
N PRO A 468 62.59 -50.12 -10.79
CA PRO A 468 63.89 -50.76 -10.68
C PRO A 468 63.73 -52.25 -10.32
N VAL A 469 64.38 -53.09 -11.11
CA VAL A 469 64.51 -54.54 -10.89
C VAL A 469 65.69 -54.77 -9.94
N THR A 470 65.46 -55.49 -8.84
CA THR A 470 66.53 -56.21 -8.14
C THR A 470 66.07 -57.61 -7.77
N SER A 471 66.90 -58.55 -8.22
CA SER A 471 66.89 -60.01 -8.16
C SER A 471 67.03 -60.60 -6.75
N GLY A 472 66.46 -61.80 -6.55
CA GLY A 472 66.76 -62.71 -5.43
C GLY A 472 66.06 -64.06 -5.59
N GLU A 473 66.84 -65.15 -5.60
CA GLU A 473 66.50 -66.50 -6.07
C GLU A 473 66.44 -67.53 -4.92
N GLY A 474 65.29 -68.26 -4.79
CA GLY A 474 65.07 -69.61 -4.19
C GLY A 474 65.26 -69.87 -2.66
N PRO A 475 64.81 -71.03 -2.11
CA PRO A 475 63.72 -71.95 -2.50
C PRO A 475 62.79 -72.45 -1.34
N ALA A 476 61.60 -72.97 -1.71
CA ALA A 476 60.77 -74.06 -1.14
C ALA A 476 60.44 -74.19 0.38
N ALA A 477 59.12 -74.24 0.72
CA ALA A 477 58.49 -75.29 1.56
C ALA A 477 56.93 -75.20 1.58
N ALA A 478 56.26 -76.32 1.35
CA ALA A 478 54.81 -76.61 1.48
C ALA A 478 54.35 -76.62 2.96
N GLY A 479 53.10 -76.42 3.41
CA GLY A 479 51.71 -76.17 2.94
C GLY A 479 50.83 -76.13 4.23
N PRO A 480 49.49 -76.37 4.22
CA PRO A 480 48.39 -75.84 3.43
C PRO A 480 47.44 -74.94 4.28
N ALA A 481 46.81 -73.90 3.70
CA ALA A 481 45.64 -73.28 4.32
C ALA A 481 44.70 -72.64 3.28
N ALA A 482 43.51 -73.23 3.19
CA ALA A 482 42.21 -72.66 2.81
C ALA A 482 42.14 -71.67 1.63
N ILE A 483 41.54 -72.15 0.53
CA ILE A 483 40.92 -71.32 -0.50
C ILE A 483 39.72 -70.59 0.14
N GLY A 484 39.86 -69.28 0.37
CA GLY A 484 38.74 -68.37 0.59
C GLY A 484 38.53 -67.51 -0.67
N PRO A 485 37.31 -67.41 -1.23
CA PRO A 485 37.07 -66.58 -2.40
C PRO A 485 37.20 -65.10 -2.05
N ALA A 486 37.79 -64.35 -2.99
CA ALA A 486 37.94 -62.90 -2.94
C ALA A 486 36.62 -62.21 -2.57
N ALA A 487 36.68 -61.35 -1.55
CA ALA A 487 35.58 -60.49 -1.16
C ALA A 487 35.34 -59.45 -2.27
N THR A 488 34.29 -59.64 -3.05
CA THR A 488 33.64 -58.61 -3.86
C THR A 488 33.25 -57.41 -2.98
N PRO A 489 33.41 -56.16 -3.45
CA PRO A 489 32.86 -55.00 -2.76
C PRO A 489 31.34 -55.15 -2.63
N PRO A 490 30.73 -54.71 -1.50
CA PRO A 490 29.30 -54.86 -1.31
C PRO A 490 28.56 -54.05 -2.36
N ALA A 491 27.70 -54.73 -3.12
CA ALA A 491 26.75 -54.08 -4.02
C ALA A 491 25.88 -53.15 -3.19
N GLU A 492 26.10 -51.83 -3.34
CA GLU A 492 25.16 -50.83 -2.85
C GLU A 492 23.78 -51.18 -3.39
N ARG A 493 22.84 -51.43 -2.48
CA ARG A 493 21.49 -51.89 -2.75
C ARG A 493 20.76 -50.84 -3.59
N GLN A 494 20.86 -50.95 -4.91
CA GLN A 494 20.15 -50.07 -5.83
C GLN A 494 18.65 -50.34 -5.70
N LEU A 495 17.91 -49.36 -5.16
CA LEU A 495 16.45 -49.39 -5.16
C LEU A 495 15.95 -49.54 -6.60
N THR A 496 15.05 -50.50 -6.82
CA THR A 496 14.45 -50.77 -8.13
C THR A 496 13.80 -49.50 -8.71
N ALA A 497 13.75 -49.37 -10.03
CA ALA A 497 13.21 -48.19 -10.73
C ALA A 497 11.81 -47.75 -10.23
N LYS A 498 11.00 -48.71 -9.78
CA LYS A 498 9.68 -48.48 -9.17
C LYS A 498 9.75 -47.88 -7.76
N GLY A 499 10.71 -48.29 -6.94
CA GLY A 499 11.01 -47.70 -5.62
C GLY A 499 11.62 -46.31 -5.74
N ARG A 500 12.50 -46.09 -6.73
CA ARG A 500 13.06 -44.77 -7.08
C ARG A 500 12.00 -43.78 -7.55
N ARG A 501 11.04 -44.21 -8.38
CA ARG A 501 9.90 -43.40 -8.82
C ARG A 501 8.95 -43.07 -7.66
N ARG A 502 8.72 -44.02 -6.74
CA ARG A 502 7.93 -43.78 -5.52
C ARG A 502 8.63 -42.84 -4.55
N LEU A 503 9.96 -42.91 -4.42
CA LEU A 503 10.75 -41.98 -3.59
C LEU A 503 10.82 -40.57 -4.20
N LEU A 504 10.92 -40.47 -5.53
CA LEU A 504 10.82 -39.21 -6.27
C LEU A 504 9.44 -38.58 -6.13
N VAL A 505 8.38 -39.38 -6.25
CA VAL A 505 7.01 -38.92 -6.04
C VAL A 505 6.79 -38.57 -4.57
N SER A 506 7.30 -39.33 -3.60
CA SER A 506 7.17 -38.99 -2.18
C SER A 506 8.02 -37.78 -1.77
N ALA A 507 9.21 -37.57 -2.35
CA ALA A 507 10.03 -36.39 -2.10
C ALA A 507 9.51 -35.14 -2.83
N ALA A 508 8.94 -35.32 -4.02
CA ALA A 508 8.18 -34.27 -4.72
C ALA A 508 6.86 -33.98 -3.99
N ILE A 509 6.21 -34.97 -3.39
CA ILE A 509 5.04 -34.79 -2.53
C ILE A 509 5.45 -34.14 -1.21
N VAL A 510 6.56 -34.49 -0.57
CA VAL A 510 7.01 -33.83 0.67
C VAL A 510 7.51 -32.41 0.38
N GLY A 511 8.19 -32.17 -0.74
CA GLY A 511 8.59 -30.84 -1.19
C GLY A 511 7.39 -30.00 -1.64
N ALA A 512 6.44 -30.59 -2.35
CA ALA A 512 5.16 -29.95 -2.68
C ALA A 512 4.31 -29.77 -1.43
N VAL A 513 4.32 -30.66 -0.45
CA VAL A 513 3.63 -30.54 0.84
C VAL A 513 4.36 -29.56 1.75
N ALA A 514 5.65 -29.30 1.60
CA ALA A 514 6.34 -28.22 2.30
C ALA A 514 6.06 -26.87 1.64
N VAL A 515 6.06 -26.80 0.31
CA VAL A 515 5.64 -25.62 -0.47
C VAL A 515 4.15 -25.36 -0.30
N LEU A 516 3.32 -26.40 -0.18
CA LEU A 516 1.90 -26.35 0.14
C LEU A 516 1.67 -26.29 1.65
N ALA A 517 2.60 -26.57 2.56
CA ALA A 517 2.38 -26.38 4.01
C ALA A 517 2.77 -24.95 4.39
N VAL A 518 3.85 -24.42 3.82
CA VAL A 518 4.15 -22.98 3.83
C VAL A 518 3.08 -22.26 3.03
N GLY A 519 2.71 -22.80 1.86
CA GLY A 519 1.59 -22.35 1.05
C GLY A 519 0.27 -22.38 1.81
N SER A 520 -0.06 -23.45 2.55
CA SER A 520 -1.31 -23.64 3.32
C SER A 520 -1.33 -22.84 4.60
N VAL A 521 -0.22 -22.68 5.32
CA VAL A 521 -0.17 -21.75 6.46
C VAL A 521 -0.40 -20.30 5.96
N VAL A 522 -0.08 -20.01 4.69
CA VAL A 522 -0.31 -18.70 4.05
C VAL A 522 -1.66 -18.62 3.30
N THR A 523 -2.19 -19.71 2.72
CA THR A 523 -3.51 -19.74 2.04
C THR A 523 -4.65 -19.97 3.01
N VAL A 524 -4.43 -20.61 4.15
CA VAL A 524 -5.46 -20.70 5.19
C VAL A 524 -5.72 -19.31 5.82
N ASN A 525 -4.82 -18.33 5.63
CA ASN A 525 -5.11 -16.91 5.90
C ASN A 525 -5.55 -16.10 4.67
N ALA A 526 -5.37 -16.60 3.44
CA ALA A 526 -5.71 -15.87 2.20
C ALA A 526 -6.96 -16.41 1.45
N VAL A 527 -7.54 -17.52 1.89
CA VAL A 527 -8.82 -18.07 1.39
C VAL A 527 -9.96 -17.85 2.40
N LYS A 528 -9.65 -17.29 3.57
CA LYS A 528 -10.66 -16.79 4.49
C LYS A 528 -11.07 -15.39 4.01
N PRO A 529 -12.38 -15.08 3.90
CA PRO A 529 -12.81 -13.73 3.56
C PRO A 529 -12.20 -12.75 4.57
N GLY A 530 -11.38 -11.83 4.07
CA GLY A 530 -10.76 -10.79 4.86
C GLY A 530 -11.81 -9.80 5.38
N PRO A 531 -11.40 -8.81 6.19
CA PRO A 531 -12.30 -7.77 6.68
C PRO A 531 -12.90 -6.92 5.54
N ASP A 532 -12.33 -6.98 4.34
CA ASP A 532 -12.88 -6.35 3.14
C ASP A 532 -14.19 -7.01 2.66
N GLN A 533 -14.40 -8.29 2.93
CA GLN A 533 -15.57 -9.02 2.43
C GLN A 533 -16.90 -8.49 3.00
N PRO A 534 -17.08 -8.31 4.34
CA PRO A 534 -18.30 -7.70 4.87
C PRO A 534 -18.57 -6.30 4.29
N VAL A 535 -17.52 -5.51 4.02
CA VAL A 535 -17.66 -4.18 3.41
C VAL A 535 -18.08 -4.27 1.95
N LYS A 536 -17.50 -5.22 1.18
CA LYS A 536 -17.93 -5.51 -0.19
C LYS A 536 -19.38 -5.95 -0.23
N ASP A 537 -19.80 -6.83 0.68
CA ASP A 537 -21.17 -7.32 0.76
C ASP A 537 -22.16 -6.22 1.14
N TYR A 538 -21.77 -5.34 2.08
CA TYR A 538 -22.54 -4.16 2.44
C TYR A 538 -22.68 -3.18 1.27
N ALA A 539 -21.57 -2.80 0.65
CA ALA A 539 -21.57 -1.86 -0.47
C ALA A 539 -22.32 -2.43 -1.69
N GLN A 540 -22.18 -3.73 -1.96
CA GLN A 540 -22.93 -4.40 -3.01
C GLN A 540 -24.43 -4.42 -2.72
N ALA A 541 -24.85 -4.65 -1.46
CA ALA A 541 -26.25 -4.57 -1.09
C ALA A 541 -26.83 -3.16 -1.35
N LEU A 542 -26.05 -2.10 -1.11
CA LEU A 542 -26.47 -0.73 -1.46
C LEU A 542 -26.60 -0.52 -2.98
N VAL A 543 -25.67 -1.07 -3.77
CA VAL A 543 -25.72 -1.03 -5.25
C VAL A 543 -26.96 -1.76 -5.78
N ASP A 544 -27.24 -2.94 -5.25
CA ASP A 544 -28.37 -3.78 -5.63
C ASP A 544 -29.72 -3.20 -5.14
N GLY A 545 -29.69 -2.24 -4.21
CA GLY A 545 -30.89 -1.71 -3.55
C GLY A 545 -31.50 -2.68 -2.53
N ASP A 546 -30.71 -3.63 -2.02
CA ASP A 546 -31.12 -4.61 -1.01
C ASP A 546 -30.86 -4.09 0.40
N ALA A 547 -31.74 -3.18 0.85
CA ALA A 547 -31.68 -2.58 2.17
C ALA A 547 -31.71 -3.63 3.31
N ARG A 548 -32.43 -4.75 3.12
CA ARG A 548 -32.51 -5.84 4.10
C ARG A 548 -31.14 -6.48 4.33
N LYS A 549 -30.43 -6.81 3.25
CA LYS A 549 -29.08 -7.37 3.32
C LYS A 549 -28.08 -6.35 3.89
N ALA A 550 -28.17 -5.09 3.49
CA ALA A 550 -27.31 -4.03 4.04
C ALA A 550 -27.51 -3.86 5.56
N LEU A 551 -28.77 -3.93 6.02
CA LEU A 551 -29.12 -3.85 7.44
C LEU A 551 -28.63 -5.05 8.25
N GLU A 552 -28.71 -6.26 7.70
CA GLU A 552 -28.21 -7.49 8.35
C GLU A 552 -26.68 -7.44 8.56
N ILE A 553 -25.95 -6.82 7.64
CA ILE A 553 -24.48 -6.71 7.71
C ILE A 553 -24.04 -5.60 8.68
N LEU A 554 -24.70 -4.43 8.62
CA LEU A 554 -24.32 -3.25 9.40
C LEU A 554 -24.81 -3.30 10.86
N ASP A 555 -26.07 -3.71 11.05
CA ASP A 555 -26.79 -3.65 12.33
C ASP A 555 -26.59 -2.33 13.11
N PRO A 556 -27.14 -1.20 12.63
CA PRO A 556 -26.84 0.15 13.15
C PRO A 556 -27.41 0.45 14.55
N ASP A 557 -27.86 -0.57 15.30
CA ASP A 557 -28.49 -0.47 16.63
C ASP A 557 -29.70 0.49 16.68
N VAL A 558 -30.42 0.62 15.57
CA VAL A 558 -31.64 1.43 15.46
C VAL A 558 -32.85 0.58 15.90
N PRO A 559 -33.79 1.07 16.74
CA PRO A 559 -35.03 0.35 17.07
C PRO A 559 -35.84 0.00 15.82
N ASN A 560 -36.47 -1.18 15.77
CA ASN A 560 -37.24 -1.64 14.59
C ASN A 560 -38.31 -0.62 14.13
N GLU A 561 -38.86 0.13 15.08
CA GLU A 561 -39.87 1.16 14.84
C GLU A 561 -39.33 2.32 14.00
N GLU A 562 -38.05 2.68 14.14
CA GLU A 562 -37.39 3.79 13.41
C GLU A 562 -36.79 3.33 12.05
N ARG A 563 -36.85 2.03 11.73
CA ARG A 563 -36.30 1.45 10.49
C ARG A 563 -37.24 1.59 9.28
N VAL A 564 -38.25 2.47 9.34
CA VAL A 564 -39.30 2.61 8.31
C VAL A 564 -38.73 2.87 6.91
N LEU A 565 -37.63 3.62 6.81
CA LEU A 565 -36.95 3.92 5.54
C LEU A 565 -35.88 2.88 5.13
N LEU A 566 -35.51 1.96 6.03
CA LEU A 566 -34.48 0.94 5.80
C LEU A 566 -35.06 -0.31 5.13
N THR A 567 -35.82 -0.09 4.05
CA THR A 567 -36.52 -1.14 3.31
C THR A 567 -36.16 -1.13 1.82
N ASN A 568 -36.28 -2.29 1.17
CA ASN A 568 -35.93 -2.44 -0.25
C ASN A 568 -36.86 -1.61 -1.15
N GLU A 569 -38.09 -1.34 -0.72
CA GLU A 569 -39.04 -0.49 -1.45
C GLU A 569 -38.57 0.97 -1.48
N VAL A 570 -38.23 1.53 -0.31
CA VAL A 570 -37.77 2.92 -0.16
C VAL A 570 -36.41 3.15 -0.81
N LEU A 571 -35.44 2.26 -0.57
CA LEU A 571 -34.12 2.32 -1.22
C LEU A 571 -34.21 1.98 -2.72
N GLY A 572 -35.13 1.10 -3.12
CA GLY A 572 -35.40 0.74 -4.51
C GLY A 572 -35.81 1.94 -5.36
N ALA A 573 -36.69 2.78 -4.82
CA ALA A 573 -37.23 3.97 -5.47
C ALA A 573 -36.32 5.22 -5.39
N ALA A 574 -35.26 5.20 -4.56
CA ALA A 574 -34.36 6.33 -4.39
C ALA A 574 -33.54 6.59 -5.67
N ALA A 575 -33.38 7.86 -6.04
CA ALA A 575 -32.46 8.29 -7.09
C ALA A 575 -31.03 8.42 -6.55
N ASN A 576 -30.02 8.55 -7.43
CA ASN A 576 -28.61 8.77 -7.04
C ASN A 576 -28.13 7.87 -5.88
N ARG A 577 -28.44 6.57 -5.94
CA ARG A 577 -27.93 5.57 -4.98
C ARG A 577 -26.44 5.35 -5.18
N ILE A 578 -25.83 4.57 -4.30
CA ILE A 578 -24.51 4.00 -4.58
C ILE A 578 -24.63 3.18 -5.87
N ASP A 579 -23.82 3.49 -6.89
CA ASP A 579 -23.85 2.85 -8.20
C ASP A 579 -22.54 2.11 -8.52
N GLY A 580 -21.59 2.11 -7.58
CA GLY A 580 -20.35 1.37 -7.64
C GLY A 580 -19.50 1.62 -6.42
N PHE A 581 -18.54 0.74 -6.19
CA PHE A 581 -17.56 0.89 -5.13
C PHE A 581 -16.23 0.26 -5.52
N SER A 582 -15.16 0.69 -4.86
CA SER A 582 -13.87 0.01 -4.90
C SER A 582 -13.21 0.08 -3.53
N ILE A 583 -12.64 -1.03 -3.06
CA ILE A 583 -11.83 -1.01 -1.84
C ILE A 583 -10.52 -0.30 -2.15
N ILE A 584 -10.22 0.75 -1.37
CA ILE A 584 -8.98 1.53 -1.50
C ILE A 584 -7.87 0.86 -0.69
N SER A 585 -8.16 0.48 0.56
CA SER A 585 -7.17 -0.15 1.44
C SER A 585 -7.85 -0.91 2.59
N THR A 586 -7.12 -1.84 3.18
CA THR A 586 -7.54 -2.61 4.36
C THR A 586 -6.38 -2.63 5.36
N ARG A 587 -6.65 -2.28 6.62
CA ARG A 587 -5.69 -2.28 7.74
C ARG A 587 -6.19 -3.23 8.82
N ILE A 588 -5.35 -4.11 9.32
CA ILE A 588 -5.71 -5.06 10.38
C ILE A 588 -4.82 -4.79 11.60
N SER A 589 -5.42 -4.64 12.77
CA SER A 589 -4.74 -4.43 14.06
C SER A 589 -5.32 -5.40 15.10
N GLY A 590 -4.65 -6.54 15.27
CA GLY A 590 -5.10 -7.60 16.17
C GLY A 590 -6.48 -8.14 15.78
N ASP A 591 -7.46 -7.93 16.66
CA ASP A 591 -8.85 -8.34 16.48
C ASP A 591 -9.73 -7.26 15.84
N SER A 592 -9.14 -6.14 15.40
CA SER A 592 -9.82 -5.03 14.73
C SER A 592 -9.28 -4.82 13.32
N ALA A 593 -10.09 -4.24 12.43
CA ALA A 593 -9.68 -3.84 11.09
C ALA A 593 -10.36 -2.54 10.65
N GLN A 594 -9.71 -1.80 9.77
CA GLN A 594 -10.26 -0.64 9.08
C GLN A 594 -10.18 -0.87 7.57
N VAL A 595 -11.32 -0.81 6.89
CA VAL A 595 -11.42 -0.94 5.44
C VAL A 595 -11.86 0.39 4.87
N ARG A 596 -11.01 1.00 4.03
CA ARG A 596 -11.34 2.22 3.32
C ARG A 596 -11.87 1.87 1.94
N ALA A 597 -13.06 2.36 1.60
CA ALA A 597 -13.66 2.18 0.28
C ALA A 597 -14.01 3.52 -0.36
N GLU A 598 -13.88 3.57 -1.69
CA GLU A 598 -14.48 4.60 -2.52
C GLU A 598 -15.91 4.14 -2.86
N LEU A 599 -16.90 4.97 -2.56
CA LEU A 599 -18.30 4.79 -2.95
C LEU A 599 -18.64 5.81 -4.02
N ARG A 600 -19.24 5.35 -5.12
CA ARG A 600 -19.69 6.21 -6.22
C ARG A 600 -21.19 6.44 -6.11
N GLN A 601 -21.60 7.71 -6.15
CA GLN A 601 -22.98 8.13 -5.96
C GLN A 601 -23.26 9.39 -6.80
N GLY A 602 -24.26 9.35 -7.69
CA GLY A 602 -24.66 10.52 -8.48
C GLY A 602 -23.52 11.17 -9.27
N GLY A 603 -22.56 10.38 -9.76
CA GLY A 603 -21.37 10.86 -10.48
C GLY A 603 -20.25 11.42 -9.59
N ARG A 604 -20.41 11.41 -8.26
CA ARG A 604 -19.39 11.82 -7.28
C ARG A 604 -18.77 10.59 -6.60
N LYS A 605 -17.55 10.74 -6.10
CA LYS A 605 -16.81 9.73 -5.34
C LYS A 605 -16.70 10.17 -3.88
N TYR A 606 -16.97 9.27 -2.96
CA TYR A 606 -16.91 9.48 -1.52
C TYR A 606 -16.00 8.43 -0.91
N GLU A 607 -15.02 8.85 -0.12
CA GLU A 607 -14.20 7.91 0.65
C GLU A 607 -14.87 7.68 2.01
N GLN A 608 -15.07 6.41 2.36
CA GLN A 608 -15.61 5.99 3.65
C GLN A 608 -14.68 4.96 4.28
N THR A 609 -14.40 5.10 5.57
CA THR A 609 -13.64 4.11 6.35
C THR A 609 -14.62 3.34 7.24
N PHE A 610 -14.58 2.02 7.12
CA PHE A 610 -15.40 1.06 7.84
C PHE A 610 -14.54 0.38 8.91
N ALA A 611 -15.03 0.32 10.15
CA ALA A 611 -14.36 -0.40 11.22
C ALA A 611 -14.96 -1.81 11.36
N LEU A 612 -14.13 -2.81 11.62
CA LEU A 612 -14.53 -4.21 11.75
C LEU A 612 -13.83 -4.84 12.94
N VAL A 613 -14.48 -5.84 13.53
CA VAL A 613 -13.94 -6.64 14.64
C VAL A 613 -14.10 -8.12 14.39
N LYS A 614 -13.21 -8.95 14.94
CA LYS A 614 -13.35 -10.41 14.89
C LYS A 614 -14.48 -10.87 15.80
N ASN A 615 -15.42 -11.59 15.22
CA ASN A 615 -16.47 -12.30 15.92
C ASN A 615 -15.94 -13.69 16.35
N GLN A 616 -15.86 -13.95 17.65
CA GLN A 616 -15.32 -15.18 18.27
C GLN A 616 -13.79 -15.37 18.08
N PRO A 617 -12.95 -14.55 18.73
CA PRO A 617 -11.48 -14.58 18.58
C PRO A 617 -10.80 -15.87 19.07
N GLU A 618 -11.52 -16.77 19.73
CA GLU A 618 -11.00 -18.04 20.26
C GLU A 618 -11.05 -19.19 19.22
N LEU A 619 -11.80 -19.04 18.12
CA LEU A 619 -11.82 -20.00 17.01
C LEU A 619 -10.84 -19.58 15.92
N VAL A 620 -10.22 -20.54 15.24
CA VAL A 620 -9.26 -20.30 14.14
C VAL A 620 -9.93 -19.68 12.90
N ASP A 621 -11.25 -19.43 12.89
CA ASP A 621 -11.98 -18.75 11.83
C ASP A 621 -12.14 -17.25 12.12
N ASP A 622 -11.41 -16.43 11.35
CA ASP A 622 -11.49 -14.96 11.37
C ASP A 622 -12.81 -14.46 10.76
N HIS A 623 -13.94 -14.65 11.46
CA HIS A 623 -15.22 -14.06 11.07
C HIS A 623 -15.19 -12.56 11.37
N TRP A 624 -14.86 -11.74 10.37
CA TRP A 624 -14.95 -10.29 10.50
C TRP A 624 -16.40 -9.83 10.50
N LYS A 625 -16.75 -9.03 11.51
CA LYS A 625 -18.05 -8.35 11.60
C LYS A 625 -17.83 -6.86 11.39
N LEU A 626 -18.66 -6.25 10.54
CA LEU A 626 -18.71 -4.80 10.39
C LEU A 626 -19.20 -4.19 11.70
N GLU A 627 -18.44 -3.24 12.26
CA GLU A 627 -18.90 -2.50 13.44
C GLU A 627 -20.05 -1.59 13.04
N ALA A 628 -21.06 -1.54 13.91
CA ALA A 628 -22.19 -0.65 13.74
C ALA A 628 -21.72 0.81 13.72
N PHE A 629 -22.25 1.58 12.78
CA PHE A 629 -22.09 3.04 12.75
C PHE A 629 -23.44 3.70 12.46
N PRO A 630 -23.66 4.92 12.95
CA PRO A 630 -24.94 5.60 12.76
C PRO A 630 -25.16 5.91 11.28
N LEU A 631 -26.38 5.63 10.81
CA LEU A 631 -26.82 6.03 9.48
C LEU A 631 -27.16 7.53 9.46
N GLN A 632 -26.93 8.15 8.31
CA GLN A 632 -27.40 9.49 8.03
C GLN A 632 -28.94 9.50 7.94
N GLN A 633 -29.53 10.67 8.16
CA GLN A 633 -30.99 10.80 8.28
C GLN A 633 -31.60 11.59 7.12
N VAL A 634 -32.79 11.19 6.70
CA VAL A 634 -33.69 12.04 5.92
C VAL A 634 -34.38 12.99 6.89
N ASN A 635 -34.07 14.29 6.76
CA ASN A 635 -34.67 15.33 7.59
C ASN A 635 -35.70 16.12 6.77
N ALA A 636 -36.90 16.23 7.29
CA ALA A 636 -37.97 17.03 6.69
C ALA A 636 -38.69 17.85 7.76
N SER A 637 -39.15 19.03 7.36
CA SER A 637 -39.97 19.92 8.19
C SER A 637 -41.18 20.35 7.37
N VAL A 638 -42.36 20.06 7.90
CA VAL A 638 -43.65 20.44 7.33
C VAL A 638 -44.23 21.54 8.18
N ASP A 639 -44.73 22.59 7.54
CA ASP A 639 -45.22 23.80 8.19
C ASP A 639 -46.66 23.70 8.76
N VAL A 640 -47.20 22.48 8.83
CA VAL A 640 -48.49 22.14 9.47
C VAL A 640 -48.38 20.79 10.19
N PRO A 641 -49.15 20.56 11.26
CA PRO A 641 -49.20 19.26 11.91
C PRO A 641 -49.91 18.25 11.00
N LEU A 642 -49.17 17.21 10.60
CA LEU A 642 -49.66 16.07 9.81
C LEU A 642 -49.53 14.77 10.59
N ALA A 643 -50.45 13.84 10.32
CA ALA A 643 -50.40 12.48 10.85
C ALA A 643 -49.37 11.59 10.15
N ALA A 644 -49.03 11.89 8.89
CA ALA A 644 -48.05 11.13 8.10
C ALA A 644 -47.46 11.97 6.96
N VAL A 645 -46.29 11.56 6.48
CA VAL A 645 -45.64 12.07 5.25
C VAL A 645 -45.35 10.92 4.29
N SER A 646 -45.05 11.24 3.03
CA SER A 646 -44.56 10.27 2.06
C SER A 646 -43.05 10.42 1.86
N VAL A 647 -42.32 9.31 1.84
CA VAL A 647 -40.91 9.25 1.41
C VAL A 647 -40.81 8.21 0.30
N ASN A 648 -40.48 8.65 -0.91
CA ASN A 648 -40.49 7.83 -2.12
C ASN A 648 -41.81 7.03 -2.32
N GLY A 649 -42.96 7.59 -1.95
CA GLY A 649 -44.27 6.94 -2.05
C GLY A 649 -44.66 6.07 -0.85
N VAL A 650 -43.75 5.82 0.10
CA VAL A 650 -44.05 5.07 1.32
C VAL A 650 -44.57 6.02 2.40
N THR A 651 -45.73 5.67 2.97
CA THR A 651 -46.36 6.45 4.05
C THR A 651 -45.63 6.21 5.37
N VAL A 652 -45.12 7.30 5.94
CA VAL A 652 -44.38 7.33 7.21
C VAL A 652 -45.23 8.07 8.25
N PRO A 653 -45.65 7.40 9.34
CA PRO A 653 -46.42 8.07 10.39
C PRO A 653 -45.58 9.10 11.14
N ALA A 654 -46.18 10.25 11.45
CA ALA A 654 -45.52 11.33 12.19
C ALA A 654 -45.30 10.99 13.68
N GLY A 655 -45.98 9.96 14.21
CA GLY A 655 -46.04 9.60 15.65
C GLY A 655 -44.72 9.16 16.31
N GLN A 656 -43.61 9.15 15.58
CA GLN A 656 -42.25 8.91 16.10
C GLN A 656 -41.39 10.18 16.14
N ASN A 657 -41.91 11.31 15.67
CA ASN A 657 -41.19 12.57 15.52
C ASN A 657 -41.91 13.75 16.21
N GLU A 658 -41.21 14.87 16.39
CA GLU A 658 -41.72 16.03 17.11
C GLU A 658 -42.83 16.74 16.29
N VAL A 659 -44.09 16.41 16.60
CA VAL A 659 -45.26 17.17 16.14
C VAL A 659 -45.48 18.32 17.12
N THR A 660 -45.29 19.53 16.64
CA THR A 660 -45.54 20.75 17.42
C THR A 660 -46.80 21.44 16.90
N ALA A 661 -47.32 22.41 17.66
CA ALA A 661 -48.41 23.27 17.20
C ALA A 661 -48.06 24.06 15.92
N PHE A 662 -46.77 24.11 15.54
CA PHE A 662 -46.25 24.89 14.42
C PHE A 662 -45.82 24.06 13.21
N GLY A 663 -45.91 22.72 13.28
CA GLY A 663 -45.48 21.84 12.20
C GLY A 663 -45.08 20.44 12.62
N THR A 664 -44.82 19.59 11.62
CA THR A 664 -44.28 18.23 11.79
C THR A 664 -42.84 18.19 11.32
N ASN A 665 -41.91 17.82 12.20
CA ASN A 665 -40.55 17.47 11.78
C ASN A 665 -40.44 15.95 11.65
N ILE A 666 -39.61 15.47 10.73
CA ILE A 666 -39.27 14.04 10.57
C ILE A 666 -37.76 13.92 10.48
N SER A 667 -37.20 12.96 11.20
CA SER A 667 -35.80 12.61 11.12
C SER A 667 -35.66 11.09 11.22
N LEU A 668 -35.38 10.44 10.08
CA LEU A 668 -35.35 8.98 10.02
C LEU A 668 -34.08 8.48 9.34
N PRO A 669 -33.43 7.43 9.87
CA PRO A 669 -32.22 6.87 9.28
C PRO A 669 -32.53 6.30 7.89
N ALA A 670 -31.64 6.58 6.94
CA ALA A 670 -31.76 6.10 5.58
C ALA A 670 -30.39 5.67 5.02
N PHE A 671 -30.41 4.78 4.05
CA PHE A 671 -29.23 4.44 3.27
C PHE A 671 -28.88 5.57 2.28
N PRO A 672 -27.66 5.59 1.70
CA PRO A 672 -27.29 6.63 0.75
C PRO A 672 -28.15 6.64 -0.52
N GLY A 673 -28.73 7.81 -0.83
CA GLY A 673 -29.63 8.02 -1.96
C GLY A 673 -30.28 9.41 -1.93
N SER A 674 -30.99 9.76 -2.99
CA SER A 674 -31.87 10.93 -3.07
C SER A 674 -33.32 10.48 -2.86
N TYR A 675 -33.97 11.09 -1.88
CA TYR A 675 -35.31 10.74 -1.42
C TYR A 675 -36.27 11.89 -1.72
N SER A 676 -37.39 11.59 -2.37
CA SER A 676 -38.50 12.54 -2.55
C SER A 676 -39.37 12.51 -1.31
N VAL A 677 -39.55 13.66 -0.65
CA VAL A 677 -40.42 13.82 0.52
C VAL A 677 -41.62 14.66 0.12
N GLY A 678 -42.82 14.18 0.45
CA GLY A 678 -44.08 14.81 0.09
C GLY A 678 -45.23 14.39 1.02
N LEU A 679 -46.46 14.54 0.52
CA LEU A 679 -47.66 14.03 1.21
C LEU A 679 -48.00 12.62 0.73
N PRO A 680 -48.63 11.77 1.58
CA PRO A 680 -49.15 10.48 1.14
C PRO A 680 -50.20 10.64 0.04
N ASP A 681 -50.28 9.69 -0.89
CA ASP A 681 -51.32 9.68 -1.95
C ASP A 681 -52.75 9.63 -1.39
N SER A 682 -52.91 9.19 -0.15
CA SER A 682 -54.19 9.20 0.57
C SER A 682 -54.64 10.61 0.99
N GLU A 683 -53.73 11.59 1.04
CA GLU A 683 -54.06 12.96 1.42
C GLU A 683 -54.76 13.68 0.26
N LYS A 684 -56.06 13.92 0.45
CA LYS A 684 -56.93 14.46 -0.61
C LYS A 684 -57.03 15.97 -0.58
N TYR A 685 -56.94 16.59 0.60
CA TYR A 685 -57.33 17.98 0.81
C TYR A 685 -56.14 18.92 0.84
N LEU A 686 -54.96 18.41 1.17
CA LEU A 686 -53.72 19.18 1.22
C LEU A 686 -52.82 18.84 0.02
N SER A 687 -51.97 19.78 -0.37
CA SER A 687 -51.01 19.61 -1.46
C SER A 687 -49.66 20.22 -1.09
N VAL A 688 -48.58 19.64 -1.62
CA VAL A 688 -47.22 20.14 -1.43
C VAL A 688 -46.43 19.96 -2.72
N GLU A 689 -45.38 20.76 -2.89
CA GLU A 689 -44.35 20.49 -3.89
C GLU A 689 -43.29 19.59 -3.26
N ASP A 690 -43.17 18.36 -3.78
CA ASP A 690 -42.19 17.38 -3.33
C ASP A 690 -40.78 17.97 -3.29
N GLN A 691 -40.06 17.69 -2.21
CA GLN A 691 -38.69 18.14 -2.02
C GLN A 691 -37.74 16.95 -2.04
N GLN A 692 -36.57 17.11 -2.65
CA GLN A 692 -35.53 16.08 -2.60
C GLN A 692 -34.58 16.30 -1.43
N VAL A 693 -34.25 15.21 -0.72
CA VAL A 693 -33.19 15.17 0.30
C VAL A 693 -32.11 14.20 -0.14
N VAL A 694 -30.85 14.64 -0.14
CA VAL A 694 -29.71 13.79 -0.50
C VAL A 694 -29.03 13.25 0.77
N VAL A 695 -28.99 11.93 0.88
CA VAL A 695 -28.24 11.19 1.89
C VAL A 695 -26.93 10.69 1.25
N SER A 696 -25.78 11.19 1.72
CA SER A 696 -24.47 10.89 1.14
C SER A 696 -23.89 9.55 1.62
N GLY A 697 -23.13 8.89 0.74
CA GLY A 697 -22.40 7.65 1.06
C GLY A 697 -21.21 7.80 2.01
N GLY A 698 -20.74 9.03 2.25
CA GLY A 698 -19.65 9.32 3.18
C GLY A 698 -19.91 10.55 4.03
N SER A 699 -19.05 10.79 5.03
CA SER A 699 -19.13 11.95 5.91
C SER A 699 -18.84 13.25 5.15
N LEU A 700 -19.81 14.17 5.12
CA LEU A 700 -19.64 15.52 4.62
C LEU A 700 -19.48 16.51 5.78
N PRO A 701 -18.63 17.55 5.67
CA PRO A 701 -18.49 18.60 6.68
C PRO A 701 -19.67 19.59 6.73
N GLN A 702 -20.76 19.34 6.00
CA GLN A 702 -21.94 20.21 5.95
C GLN A 702 -23.06 19.63 6.80
N ALA A 703 -23.87 20.51 7.40
CA ALA A 703 -25.06 20.11 8.14
C ALA A 703 -26.02 19.32 7.21
N PRO A 704 -26.70 18.28 7.71
CA PRO A 704 -27.62 17.50 6.91
C PRO A 704 -28.72 18.39 6.34
N GLU A 705 -29.00 18.22 5.06
CA GLU A 705 -30.02 19.00 4.35
C GLU A 705 -31.41 18.67 4.93
N THR A 706 -32.22 19.71 5.18
CA THR A 706 -33.60 19.55 5.65
C THR A 706 -34.55 19.97 4.54
N ALA A 707 -35.38 19.04 4.05
CA ALA A 707 -36.48 19.37 3.15
C ALA A 707 -37.51 20.22 3.89
N ARG A 708 -37.91 21.35 3.30
CA ARG A 708 -38.95 22.22 3.86
C ARG A 708 -40.19 22.16 2.98
N LEU A 709 -41.26 21.61 3.53
CA LEU A 709 -42.52 21.37 2.86
C LEU A 709 -43.52 22.45 3.26
N THR A 710 -44.00 23.21 2.27
CA THR A 710 -45.00 24.27 2.46
C THR A 710 -46.36 23.80 1.95
N VAL A 711 -47.26 23.51 2.88
CA VAL A 711 -48.58 22.95 2.56
C VAL A 711 -49.54 24.01 2.02
N LYS A 712 -50.20 23.66 0.91
CA LYS A 712 -51.23 24.45 0.21
C LYS A 712 -52.57 23.71 0.19
N ALA A 713 -53.67 24.46 0.04
CA ALA A 713 -54.98 23.88 -0.17
C ALA A 713 -55.04 23.23 -1.57
N SER A 714 -55.54 21.99 -1.64
CA SER A 714 -55.81 21.33 -2.92
C SER A 714 -57.11 21.84 -3.56
N ASP A 715 -57.28 21.54 -4.84
CA ASP A 715 -58.55 21.81 -5.56
C ASP A 715 -59.74 21.09 -4.90
N ALA A 716 -59.51 19.89 -4.34
CA ALA A 716 -60.56 19.13 -3.65
C ALA A 716 -60.99 19.80 -2.34
N LEU A 717 -60.06 20.41 -1.60
CA LEU A 717 -60.38 21.19 -0.40
C LEU A 717 -61.15 22.46 -0.75
N VAL A 718 -60.74 23.15 -1.80
CA VAL A 718 -61.45 24.33 -2.30
C VAL A 718 -62.88 23.96 -2.71
N ALA A 719 -63.05 22.91 -3.51
CA ALA A 719 -64.37 22.46 -3.96
C ALA A 719 -65.28 22.00 -2.81
N GLU A 720 -64.75 21.23 -1.86
CA GLU A 720 -65.52 20.77 -0.70
C GLU A 720 -65.90 21.92 0.23
N THR A 721 -64.97 22.86 0.46
CA THR A 721 -65.23 24.07 1.22
C THR A 721 -66.33 24.89 0.57
N SER A 722 -66.25 25.12 -0.75
CA SER A 722 -67.28 25.88 -1.47
C SER A 722 -68.64 25.21 -1.43
N ARG A 723 -68.69 23.88 -1.49
CA ARG A 723 -69.94 23.11 -1.34
C ARG A 723 -70.58 23.33 0.04
N GLN A 724 -69.79 23.28 1.11
CA GLN A 724 -70.28 23.49 2.48
C GLN A 724 -70.68 24.95 2.73
N VAL A 725 -69.93 25.92 2.22
CA VAL A 725 -70.31 27.34 2.28
C VAL A 725 -71.65 27.56 1.59
N ALA A 726 -71.84 27.03 0.37
CA ALA A 726 -73.11 27.14 -0.34
C ALA A 726 -74.27 26.48 0.42
N ALA A 727 -74.05 25.31 1.02
CA ALA A 727 -75.05 24.64 1.85
C ALA A 727 -75.40 25.45 3.12
N ALA A 728 -74.41 26.06 3.77
CA ALA A 728 -74.61 26.92 4.93
C ALA A 728 -75.38 28.20 4.57
N LEU A 729 -75.03 28.86 3.45
CA LEU A 729 -75.77 30.02 2.94
C LEU A 729 -77.22 29.67 2.58
N ALA A 730 -77.45 28.52 1.94
CA ALA A 730 -78.81 28.04 1.64
C ALA A 730 -79.61 27.68 2.91
N ALA A 731 -78.95 27.29 4.00
CA ALA A 731 -79.58 27.11 5.30
C ALA A 731 -79.93 28.47 5.94
N CYS A 732 -79.06 29.48 5.79
CA CYS A 732 -79.31 30.84 6.25
C CYS A 732 -80.53 31.49 5.57
N GLU A 733 -80.71 31.28 4.27
CA GLU A 733 -81.92 31.75 3.55
C GLU A 733 -83.22 31.14 4.08
N LYS A 734 -83.16 29.93 4.64
CA LYS A 734 -84.31 29.24 5.22
C LYS A 734 -84.58 29.64 6.67
N SER A 735 -83.70 30.42 7.29
CA SER A 735 -83.90 30.85 8.66
C SER A 735 -85.06 31.85 8.77
N THR A 736 -85.83 31.71 9.84
CA THR A 736 -86.91 32.64 10.21
C THR A 736 -86.50 33.61 11.31
N ASP A 737 -85.23 33.59 11.72
CA ASP A 737 -84.68 34.50 12.72
C ASP A 737 -84.09 35.73 12.03
N ILE A 738 -84.25 36.90 12.66
CA ILE A 738 -83.69 38.15 12.12
C ILE A 738 -82.17 38.28 12.39
N GLU A 739 -81.65 37.49 13.33
CA GLU A 739 -80.22 37.36 13.60
C GLU A 739 -79.82 35.88 13.58
N PRO A 740 -79.85 35.22 12.42
CA PRO A 740 -79.64 33.78 12.36
C PRO A 740 -78.24 33.41 12.86
N GLU A 741 -78.17 32.43 13.78
CA GLU A 741 -76.90 31.91 14.30
C GLU A 741 -76.12 31.20 13.19
N GLY A 742 -74.80 31.39 13.16
CA GLY A 742 -73.92 30.77 12.16
C GLY A 742 -74.00 31.37 10.75
N CYS A 743 -74.75 32.45 10.56
CA CYS A 743 -74.90 33.12 9.27
C CYS A 743 -74.05 34.41 9.17
N PRO A 744 -73.49 34.69 7.98
CA PRO A 744 -72.62 35.86 7.78
C PRO A 744 -73.38 37.18 7.65
N PHE A 745 -74.72 37.15 7.66
CA PHE A 745 -75.60 38.31 7.64
C PHE A 745 -76.62 38.26 8.78
N SER A 746 -77.00 39.43 9.26
CA SER A 746 -78.00 39.62 10.31
C SER A 746 -78.55 41.03 10.24
N ARG A 747 -79.78 41.25 10.70
CA ARG A 747 -80.35 42.59 10.81
C ARG A 747 -80.81 42.86 12.23
N PHE A 748 -80.39 43.99 12.76
CA PHE A 748 -80.95 44.49 14.01
C PHE A 748 -82.29 45.18 13.73
N ALA A 749 -83.33 44.83 14.49
CA ALA A 749 -84.63 45.51 14.45
C ALA A 749 -85.11 45.80 15.87
N PHE A 750 -85.77 46.94 16.04
CA PHE A 750 -86.28 47.39 17.34
C PHE A 750 -87.72 46.89 17.58
N GLY A 751 -87.99 46.28 18.73
CA GLY A 751 -89.33 45.76 19.07
C GLY A 751 -89.58 44.35 18.56
N ASP A 752 -90.82 43.86 18.69
CA ASP A 752 -91.17 42.50 18.28
C ASP A 752 -91.16 42.37 16.75
N VAL A 753 -90.63 41.26 16.23
CA VAL A 753 -90.48 40.96 14.80
C VAL A 753 -91.14 39.62 14.46
N ARG A 754 -91.75 39.53 13.27
CA ARG A 754 -92.30 38.28 12.73
C ARG A 754 -92.17 38.20 11.20
N ASN A 755 -92.50 37.04 10.64
CA ASN A 755 -92.54 36.79 9.19
C ASN A 755 -91.22 37.08 8.46
N VAL A 756 -90.08 36.83 9.11
CA VAL A 756 -88.74 37.06 8.54
C VAL A 756 -88.48 36.12 7.37
N LYS A 757 -88.01 36.68 6.26
CA LYS A 757 -87.59 35.94 5.07
C LYS A 757 -86.27 36.51 4.55
N TRP A 758 -85.28 35.65 4.43
CA TRP A 758 -83.98 35.97 3.86
C TRP A 758 -83.91 35.53 2.40
N SER A 759 -83.19 36.30 1.57
CA SER A 759 -82.84 35.94 0.20
C SER A 759 -81.49 36.54 -0.16
N ILE A 760 -80.59 35.71 -0.67
CA ILE A 760 -79.30 36.14 -1.21
C ILE A 760 -79.52 36.53 -2.67
N THR A 761 -79.26 37.79 -2.98
CA THR A 761 -79.49 38.38 -4.31
C THR A 761 -78.22 38.41 -5.16
N ALA A 762 -77.04 38.35 -4.53
CA ALA A 762 -75.76 38.20 -5.21
C ALA A 762 -74.82 37.33 -4.36
N ASP A 763 -74.21 36.32 -5.00
CA ASP A 763 -73.28 35.41 -4.32
C ASP A 763 -71.96 36.11 -3.95
N PRO A 764 -71.44 35.88 -2.73
CA PRO A 764 -70.14 36.38 -2.32
C PRO A 764 -69.00 35.61 -3.00
N ASP A 765 -67.86 36.28 -3.15
CA ASP A 765 -66.58 35.66 -3.50
C ASP A 765 -65.66 35.65 -2.27
N TYR A 766 -64.79 34.65 -2.17
CA TYR A 766 -63.89 34.47 -1.02
C TYR A 766 -62.65 33.65 -1.39
N GLY A 767 -61.54 33.94 -0.72
CA GLY A 767 -60.32 33.15 -0.80
C GLY A 767 -60.20 32.20 0.38
N LEU A 768 -59.60 31.03 0.14
CA LEU A 768 -59.12 30.14 1.18
C LEU A 768 -57.63 30.42 1.38
N SER A 769 -57.26 30.98 2.54
CA SER A 769 -55.87 31.27 2.87
C SER A 769 -55.49 30.71 4.23
N ARG A 770 -54.21 30.36 4.42
CA ARG A 770 -53.71 29.89 5.71
C ARG A 770 -53.27 31.07 6.55
N SER A 771 -53.65 31.07 7.81
CA SER A 771 -53.21 32.09 8.76
C SER A 771 -51.93 31.70 9.49
N PHE A 772 -51.35 32.67 10.22
CA PHE A 772 -50.09 32.48 10.92
C PHE A 772 -50.15 31.41 12.03
N ASP A 773 -51.33 31.16 12.59
CA ASP A 773 -51.60 30.10 13.56
C ASP A 773 -51.85 28.72 12.94
N GLY A 774 -51.61 28.57 11.62
CA GLY A 774 -51.78 27.31 10.90
C GLY A 774 -53.21 26.98 10.49
N THR A 775 -54.21 27.78 10.89
CA THR A 775 -55.61 27.52 10.55
C THR A 775 -55.96 28.01 9.14
N TRP A 776 -56.80 27.25 8.42
CA TRP A 776 -57.36 27.70 7.15
C TRP A 776 -58.51 28.67 7.40
N ARG A 777 -58.48 29.82 6.74
CA ARG A 777 -59.45 30.90 6.89
C ARG A 777 -60.09 31.26 5.56
N LEU A 778 -61.41 31.42 5.62
CA LEU A 778 -62.20 32.05 4.57
C LEU A 778 -62.14 33.55 4.77
N SER A 779 -61.61 34.27 3.78
CA SER A 779 -61.54 35.72 3.84
C SER A 779 -61.30 36.35 2.47
N GLY A 780 -61.48 37.67 2.39
CA GLY A 780 -61.31 38.42 1.15
C GLY A 780 -62.46 38.23 0.17
N GLY A 781 -62.22 38.57 -1.10
CA GLY A 781 -63.20 38.50 -2.18
C GLY A 781 -64.21 39.65 -2.20
N LYS A 782 -65.21 39.53 -3.09
CA LYS A 782 -66.30 40.51 -3.26
C LYS A 782 -67.43 40.22 -2.28
N ALA A 783 -68.03 41.27 -1.73
CA ALA A 783 -69.21 41.16 -0.89
C ALA A 783 -70.37 40.53 -1.66
N GLY A 784 -71.10 39.62 -1.01
CA GLY A 784 -72.42 39.19 -1.44
C GLY A 784 -73.49 40.18 -0.99
N GLU A 785 -74.70 40.03 -1.51
CA GLU A 785 -75.85 40.87 -1.14
C GLU A 785 -77.00 39.99 -0.64
N ALA A 786 -77.56 40.35 0.51
CA ALA A 786 -78.72 39.70 1.10
C ALA A 786 -79.83 40.73 1.34
N THR A 787 -81.07 40.31 1.07
CA THR A 787 -82.29 41.06 1.37
C THR A 787 -83.06 40.32 2.46
N VAL A 788 -83.52 41.06 3.48
CA VAL A 788 -84.44 40.55 4.49
C VAL A 788 -85.77 41.29 4.40
N SER A 789 -86.86 40.53 4.38
CA SER A 789 -88.22 41.06 4.49
C SER A 789 -88.84 40.59 5.79
N TYR A 790 -89.38 41.50 6.60
CA TYR A 790 -89.96 41.18 7.90
C TYR A 790 -91.07 42.16 8.28
N GLU A 791 -91.90 41.77 9.24
CA GLU A 791 -92.89 42.64 9.87
C GLU A 791 -92.42 43.04 11.26
N ARG A 792 -92.44 44.35 11.55
CA ARG A 792 -91.98 44.93 12.80
C ARG A 792 -93.12 45.62 13.54
N ASN A 793 -93.19 45.42 14.86
CA ASN A 793 -94.13 46.13 15.72
C ASN A 793 -93.63 47.56 16.03
N THR A 794 -94.19 48.56 15.34
CA THR A 794 -93.79 49.98 15.48
C THR A 794 -94.40 50.66 16.71
N SER A 795 -95.50 50.12 17.24
CA SER A 795 -96.17 50.63 18.46
C SER A 795 -95.41 50.32 19.75
N PHE A 796 -94.48 49.34 19.71
CA PHE A 796 -93.80 48.75 20.88
C PHE A 796 -94.73 48.17 21.97
N SER A 797 -96.04 48.14 21.72
CA SER A 797 -97.06 47.60 22.61
C SER A 797 -97.24 46.10 22.34
N LYS A 798 -97.12 45.28 23.39
CA LYS A 798 -97.41 43.85 23.31
C LYS A 798 -98.91 43.54 23.24
N THR A 799 -99.75 44.48 23.68
CA THR A 799 -101.20 44.31 23.77
C THR A 799 -101.97 44.89 22.60
N ASP A 800 -101.39 45.85 21.87
CA ASP A 800 -101.97 46.45 20.66
C ASP A 800 -100.88 46.70 19.61
N PRO A 801 -100.41 45.64 18.93
CA PRO A 801 -99.25 45.74 18.05
C PRO A 801 -99.61 46.29 16.65
N GLU A 802 -98.93 47.35 16.23
CA GLU A 802 -98.98 47.87 14.85
C GLU A 802 -97.83 47.27 14.02
N TRP A 803 -98.16 46.41 13.06
CA TRP A 803 -97.17 45.70 12.24
C TRP A 803 -96.94 46.40 10.90
N GLU A 804 -95.72 46.88 10.67
CA GLU A 804 -95.30 47.43 9.38
C GLU A 804 -94.31 46.49 8.68
N LYS A 805 -94.41 46.41 7.35
CA LYS A 805 -93.47 45.63 6.53
C LYS A 805 -92.25 46.46 6.22
N GLU A 806 -91.09 45.93 6.59
CA GLU A 806 -89.79 46.50 6.23
C GLU A 806 -89.06 45.54 5.29
N THR A 807 -88.22 46.11 4.42
CA THR A 807 -87.34 45.34 3.55
C THR A 807 -86.01 46.04 3.45
N ASP A 808 -84.97 45.34 3.89
CA ASP A 808 -83.63 45.88 4.02
C ASP A 808 -82.65 45.08 3.17
N GLN A 809 -81.76 45.78 2.49
CA GLN A 809 -80.62 45.19 1.79
C GLN A 809 -79.35 45.40 2.60
N MET A 810 -78.46 44.40 2.58
CA MET A 810 -77.14 44.50 3.20
C MET A 810 -76.10 43.73 2.40
N GLN A 811 -74.87 44.23 2.47
CA GLN A 811 -73.70 43.52 2.00
C GLN A 811 -73.15 42.62 3.11
N PHE A 812 -72.69 41.44 2.74
CA PHE A 812 -72.05 40.52 3.67
C PHE A 812 -70.81 39.89 3.05
N TYR A 813 -69.88 39.47 3.92
CA TYR A 813 -68.66 38.77 3.53
C TYR A 813 -68.66 37.39 4.14
N VAL A 814 -68.20 36.39 3.39
CA VAL A 814 -67.97 35.06 3.94
C VAL A 814 -66.66 35.09 4.71
N ARG A 815 -66.75 34.90 6.02
CA ARG A 815 -65.62 34.68 6.91
C ARG A 815 -65.84 33.39 7.68
N GLY A 816 -64.77 32.76 8.09
CA GLY A 816 -64.86 31.49 8.80
C GLY A 816 -63.55 30.74 8.85
N ASN A 817 -63.58 29.62 9.58
CA ASN A 817 -62.46 28.69 9.67
C ASN A 817 -62.82 27.40 8.93
N VAL A 818 -61.81 26.80 8.32
CA VAL A 818 -61.88 25.47 7.71
C VAL A 818 -60.91 24.58 8.48
N SER A 819 -61.38 23.43 8.94
CA SER A 819 -60.53 22.39 9.52
C SER A 819 -60.61 21.11 8.69
N VAL A 820 -59.47 20.45 8.55
CA VAL A 820 -59.36 19.14 7.91
C VAL A 820 -59.02 18.15 9.03
N ASP A 821 -59.95 17.28 9.37
CA ASP A 821 -59.76 16.23 10.37
C ASP A 821 -60.07 14.87 9.72
N SER A 822 -59.04 14.04 9.54
CA SER A 822 -59.18 12.62 9.18
C SER A 822 -60.18 12.39 8.03
N ASP A 823 -59.92 13.04 6.88
CA ASP A 823 -60.74 13.05 5.65
C ASP A 823 -62.08 13.81 5.70
N LYS A 824 -62.38 14.51 6.79
CA LYS A 824 -63.55 15.38 6.90
C LYS A 824 -63.14 16.83 6.88
N VAL A 825 -63.70 17.57 5.93
CA VAL A 825 -63.65 19.03 5.90
C VAL A 825 -64.81 19.54 6.76
N LEU A 826 -64.52 20.45 7.68
CA LEU A 826 -65.53 21.15 8.47
C LEU A 826 -65.38 22.65 8.22
N VAL A 827 -66.45 23.27 7.70
CA VAL A 827 -66.52 24.71 7.50
C VAL A 827 -67.39 25.33 8.59
N SER A 828 -66.83 26.29 9.32
CA SER A 828 -67.56 27.10 10.30
C SER A 828 -67.53 28.55 9.87
N LEU A 829 -68.70 29.09 9.52
CA LEU A 829 -68.84 30.49 9.14
C LEU A 829 -68.88 31.38 10.38
N SER A 830 -68.19 32.51 10.33
CA SER A 830 -68.22 33.56 11.33
C SER A 830 -68.96 34.78 10.80
N ARG A 831 -69.65 35.47 11.71
CA ARG A 831 -70.27 36.78 11.43
C ARG A 831 -69.23 37.92 11.42
N PHE A 832 -68.04 37.67 11.96
CA PHE A 832 -66.94 38.63 12.15
C PHE A 832 -65.65 38.19 11.47
#